data_AF-A0A7W8LRH9-F1
#
_entry.id   AF-A0A7W8LRH9-F1
#
_cell.length_a   1.000
_cell.length_b   1.000
_cell.length_c   1.000
_cell.angle_alpha   90.00
_cell.angle_beta   90.00
_cell.angle_gamma   90.00
#
_symmetry.space_group_name_H-M   'P 1'
#
loop_
_entity.id
_entity.type
_entity.pdbx_description
1 polymer ?
#
loop_
_entity_poly.entity_id
_entity_poly.type
_entity_poly.pdbx_seq_one_letter_code
_entity_poly.pdbx_strand_id
1 'polypeptide(L)'
;MNANTKILALMAALAVGSASAAPTPNTTSTAAGTPITNQASATFTDPGTGQPATEVKSNTVTTTVLPLPGFDIVYDDGTPDGNTLATTPKAVTGATPGLIVPTEYAAVNNGNTALTVILRPNVTGGASTAAEVKYLDASGVELPKNSDGNSVLTLPAGTSGVVKFTQQLTIPANAPANATYGASPEGFVTGTGLANGQNGIPTGSTLYENQTVQSGAVVATPGQAADLQFVRVTTFQPTLQGSPNVANPVNPVGPGGTTGPTPPALVTVNVPTVPGGTPNQPTPTQTATGYPSTPSNPADPSGANGTPIVPDVQGNKQVAYARADNDNPSTNPAVGQTNDLAGGADTVIFTNQLKNNGTSDDTVQLFPAGGDRALLGGTTFDANTGVFTLPDGTKVRFLSPGTGQPIPVAAGALYPTVTAPAGKTVIYRTEVTLPDPSDAARVDPVTIVVGADSLNDAGVFSDTNTFNEVRQGAAQFGDSTDGVLGAVPTPAPQQSVMPGNNTSTNTSTTNDTDNVAVFPMDVANLGAYNDSYTLSATAAGLPAGTTVTYVDASGAALPTNGAGNFVTPVVAAGQEIKVYAVITVPSGTAAGNYTVSQKAVGNYSTVTMTDLNDVIKVGAVGAVSVAKFVQDGKTGAGATPQNGIDNPANYTANNTAALPGANIVYQIIGKNTYNAPVAGFALNDTVPTNTTFQSASLSVNGTAVTKLIYKIGTGTWSASAPAAGAAAGTVIAVAADDDNNNVPDALPSGSTMELIFTVKVN
;
A
#
# COMPACT_ATOMS: atom_id res chain seq x y z
N MET A 1 81.81 43.24 32.77
CA MET A 1 81.74 41.85 33.29
C MET A 1 81.27 40.96 32.15
N ASN A 2 82.16 40.10 31.65
CA ASN A 2 81.88 39.14 30.59
C ASN A 2 81.25 37.89 31.21
N ALA A 3 79.95 37.71 31.06
CA ALA A 3 79.28 36.46 31.39
C ALA A 3 79.36 35.52 30.18
N ASN A 4 79.83 34.30 30.42
CA ASN A 4 80.23 33.31 29.43
C ASN A 4 79.00 32.63 28.79
N THR A 5 78.80 32.83 27.49
CA THR A 5 77.69 32.30 26.66
C THR A 5 77.71 30.78 26.48
N LYS A 6 78.68 30.06 27.04
CA LYS A 6 78.81 28.60 26.92
C LYS A 6 77.95 27.78 27.90
N ILE A 7 77.35 28.41 28.92
CA ILE A 7 76.51 27.69 29.91
C ILE A 7 75.02 27.65 29.50
N LEU A 8 74.50 28.62 28.74
CA LEU A 8 73.10 28.57 28.27
C LEU A 8 72.89 27.61 27.08
N ALA A 9 73.91 27.39 26.24
CA ALA A 9 73.81 26.44 25.13
C ALA A 9 73.82 24.96 25.59
N LEU A 10 74.34 24.66 26.79
CA LEU A 10 74.35 23.30 27.33
C LEU A 10 73.01 22.92 27.99
N MET A 11 72.21 23.88 28.45
CA MET A 11 70.87 23.62 29.00
C MET A 11 69.76 23.59 27.93
N ALA A 12 69.99 24.16 26.74
CA ALA A 12 69.05 24.06 25.61
C ALA A 12 69.25 22.80 24.75
N ALA A 13 70.40 22.12 24.85
CA ALA A 13 70.70 20.89 24.12
C ALA A 13 70.31 19.59 24.89
N LEU A 14 69.75 19.69 26.10
CA LEU A 14 69.25 18.55 26.87
C LEU A 14 67.70 18.43 26.85
N ALA A 15 67.00 19.34 26.17
CA ALA A 15 65.54 19.37 26.14
C ALA A 15 64.92 19.08 24.75
N VAL A 16 65.73 18.72 23.74
CA VAL A 16 65.25 18.33 22.42
C VAL A 16 66.03 17.10 21.97
N GLY A 17 65.57 15.93 22.42
CA GLY A 17 66.22 14.66 22.12
C GLY A 17 65.45 13.44 22.63
N SER A 18 64.13 13.53 22.79
CA SER A 18 63.27 12.35 22.96
C SER A 18 62.62 12.02 21.61
N ALA A 19 63.44 11.78 20.60
CA ALA A 19 62.98 10.97 19.49
C ALA A 19 62.98 9.54 20.02
N SER A 20 61.80 8.93 20.11
CA SER A 20 61.60 7.51 20.41
C SER A 20 62.61 6.69 19.61
N ALA A 21 63.67 6.24 20.27
CA ALA A 21 64.47 5.15 19.77
C ALA A 21 63.67 3.91 20.16
N ALA A 22 63.24 3.12 19.15
CA ALA A 22 62.63 1.82 19.40
C ALA A 22 63.50 1.08 20.44
N PRO A 23 62.88 0.42 21.44
CA PRO A 23 63.62 -0.32 22.44
C PRO A 23 64.56 -1.28 21.73
N THR A 24 65.85 -1.17 22.02
CA THR A 24 66.84 -2.09 21.45
C THR A 24 67.15 -3.14 22.49
N PRO A 25 67.23 -4.43 22.11
CA PRO A 25 67.61 -5.47 23.05
C PRO A 25 68.95 -5.11 23.70
N ASN A 26 69.05 -5.37 25.00
CA ASN A 26 70.25 -5.03 25.75
C ASN A 26 71.42 -5.92 25.31
N THR A 27 72.24 -5.39 24.40
CA THR A 27 73.42 -6.10 23.85
C THR A 27 74.72 -5.76 24.56
N THR A 28 74.70 -4.81 25.51
CA THR A 28 75.90 -4.25 26.15
C THR A 28 76.05 -4.61 27.63
N SER A 29 75.01 -5.17 28.27
CA SER A 29 75.06 -5.57 29.68
C SER A 29 75.53 -7.02 29.85
N THR A 30 76.39 -7.24 30.86
CA THR A 30 76.81 -8.58 31.28
C THR A 30 75.57 -9.39 31.74
N ALA A 31 75.40 -10.61 31.22
CA ALA A 31 74.26 -11.45 31.55
C ALA A 31 74.18 -11.76 33.06
N ALA A 32 72.96 -11.82 33.60
CA ALA A 32 72.72 -12.20 34.99
C ALA A 32 73.38 -13.57 35.30
N GLY A 33 73.93 -13.72 36.51
CA GLY A 33 74.65 -14.93 36.92
C GLY A 33 76.11 -14.99 36.46
N THR A 34 76.58 -14.06 35.62
CA THR A 34 77.99 -14.02 35.19
C THR A 34 78.88 -13.63 36.38
N PRO A 35 79.92 -14.43 36.70
CA PRO A 35 80.88 -14.06 37.75
C PRO A 35 81.85 -12.98 37.23
N ILE A 36 81.91 -11.85 37.92
CA ILE A 36 82.96 -10.84 37.74
C ILE A 36 84.03 -11.12 38.80
N THR A 37 85.19 -11.59 38.35
CA THR A 37 86.34 -11.84 39.21
C THR A 37 87.29 -10.66 39.18
N ASN A 38 87.56 -10.05 40.34
CA ASN A 38 88.58 -9.01 40.48
C ASN A 38 89.67 -9.48 41.44
N GLN A 39 90.93 -9.31 41.05
CA GLN A 39 92.11 -9.63 41.85
C GLN A 39 93.09 -8.48 41.70
N ALA A 40 93.31 -7.74 42.80
CA ALA A 40 94.27 -6.65 42.82
C ALA A 40 95.69 -7.20 43.04
N SER A 41 96.70 -6.45 42.60
CA SER A 41 98.09 -6.74 42.93
C SER A 41 98.80 -5.51 43.48
N ALA A 42 99.76 -5.74 44.37
CA ALA A 42 100.63 -4.72 44.91
C ALA A 42 102.10 -5.11 44.71
N THR A 43 102.89 -4.13 44.27
CA THR A 43 104.35 -4.22 44.21
C THR A 43 104.94 -3.16 45.11
N PHE A 44 105.86 -3.55 45.99
CA PHE A 44 106.57 -2.66 46.91
C PHE A 44 108.04 -3.06 46.93
N THR A 45 108.92 -2.16 47.33
CA THR A 45 110.35 -2.48 47.50
C THR A 45 110.57 -3.05 48.89
N ASP A 46 111.20 -4.21 48.99
CA ASP A 46 111.47 -4.87 50.26
C ASP A 46 112.45 -4.02 51.10
N PRO A 47 112.05 -3.52 52.27
CA PRO A 47 112.88 -2.61 53.07
C PRO A 47 114.12 -3.29 53.68
N GLY A 48 114.20 -4.63 53.68
CA GLY A 48 115.37 -5.38 54.14
C GLY A 48 116.45 -5.61 53.07
N THR A 49 116.09 -5.54 51.77
CA THR A 49 117.00 -5.91 50.66
C THR A 49 117.16 -4.82 49.60
N GLY A 50 116.28 -3.80 49.58
CA GLY A 50 116.35 -2.66 48.66
C GLY A 50 115.95 -2.97 47.22
N GLN A 51 115.41 -4.17 46.93
CA GLN A 51 114.95 -4.58 45.61
C GLN A 51 113.41 -4.64 45.53
N PRO A 52 112.80 -4.47 44.34
CA PRO A 52 111.36 -4.66 44.17
C PRO A 52 110.96 -6.06 44.64
N ALA A 53 110.06 -6.15 45.61
CA ALA A 53 109.51 -7.42 46.06
C ALA A 53 108.63 -8.03 44.96
N THR A 54 108.58 -9.36 44.91
CA THR A 54 107.73 -10.10 43.96
C THR A 54 106.26 -9.72 44.18
N GLU A 55 105.54 -9.48 43.08
CA GLU A 55 104.14 -9.05 43.06
C GLU A 55 103.26 -9.93 43.97
N VAL A 56 102.61 -9.33 44.97
CA VAL A 56 101.65 -10.02 45.83
C VAL A 56 100.25 -9.75 45.30
N LYS A 57 99.53 -10.83 44.94
CA LYS A 57 98.14 -10.75 44.50
C LYS A 57 97.20 -10.89 45.69
N SER A 58 96.11 -10.13 45.71
CA SER A 58 95.02 -10.29 46.67
C SER A 58 94.25 -11.59 46.42
N ASN A 59 93.33 -11.93 47.32
CA ASN A 59 92.28 -12.91 47.02
C ASN A 59 91.42 -12.43 45.85
N THR A 60 90.91 -13.36 45.05
CA THR A 60 89.89 -13.09 44.03
C THR A 60 88.57 -12.81 44.72
N VAL A 61 87.99 -11.65 44.47
CA VAL A 61 86.60 -11.35 44.85
C VAL A 61 85.73 -11.66 43.64
N THR A 62 84.77 -12.56 43.83
CA THR A 62 83.77 -12.89 42.79
C THR A 62 82.48 -12.16 43.12
N THR A 63 82.09 -11.22 42.28
CA THR A 63 80.78 -10.58 42.34
C THR A 63 79.93 -11.17 41.23
N THR A 64 78.78 -11.75 41.57
CA THR A 64 77.84 -12.26 40.56
C THR A 64 76.96 -11.12 40.07
N VAL A 65 76.84 -10.94 38.75
CA VAL A 65 75.91 -9.97 38.17
C VAL A 65 74.48 -10.38 38.55
N LEU A 66 73.75 -9.47 39.20
CA LEU A 66 72.35 -9.73 39.57
C LEU A 66 71.42 -9.54 38.37
N PRO A 67 70.27 -10.22 38.37
CA PRO A 67 69.23 -10.00 37.36
C PRO A 67 68.65 -8.59 37.46
N LEU A 68 68.65 -7.89 36.34
CA LEU A 68 67.98 -6.63 36.09
C LEU A 68 66.89 -6.89 35.02
N PRO A 69 65.62 -7.05 35.42
CA PRO A 69 64.51 -7.26 34.49
C PRO A 69 64.09 -5.96 33.81
N GLY A 70 63.60 -6.08 32.59
CA GLY A 70 62.94 -5.02 31.85
C GLY A 70 62.55 -5.52 30.47
N PHE A 71 61.34 -5.19 30.02
CA PHE A 71 60.89 -5.52 28.68
C PHE A 71 59.92 -4.46 28.16
N ASP A 72 59.71 -4.49 26.86
CA ASP A 72 58.73 -3.65 26.17
C ASP A 72 58.01 -4.47 25.09
N ILE A 73 56.79 -4.06 24.72
CA ILE A 73 56.06 -4.62 23.56
C ILE A 73 55.81 -3.48 22.59
N VAL A 74 56.25 -3.68 21.35
CA VAL A 74 56.16 -2.65 20.31
C VAL A 74 55.55 -3.23 19.05
N TYR A 75 55.05 -2.37 18.15
CA TYR A 75 54.70 -2.82 16.80
C TYR A 75 55.97 -3.26 16.05
N ASP A 76 55.93 -4.38 15.33
CA ASP A 76 57.10 -4.92 14.65
C ASP A 76 57.63 -4.01 13.53
N ASP A 77 56.80 -3.10 13.02
CA ASP A 77 57.14 -2.17 11.95
C ASP A 77 57.66 -0.80 12.43
N GLY A 78 57.87 -0.63 13.74
CA GLY A 78 58.39 0.61 14.32
C GLY A 78 57.36 1.75 14.42
N THR A 79 56.07 1.45 14.26
CA THR A 79 54.99 2.39 14.60
C THR A 79 55.09 2.76 16.09
N PRO A 80 54.86 4.04 16.49
CA PRO A 80 54.87 4.41 17.91
C PRO A 80 53.82 3.67 18.75
N ASP A 81 54.23 3.21 19.92
CA ASP A 81 53.44 2.59 21.00
C ASP A 81 52.85 3.66 21.96
N GLY A 82 52.38 3.25 23.15
CA GLY A 82 51.76 4.16 24.12
C GLY A 82 50.45 4.81 23.66
N ASN A 83 49.68 4.14 22.81
CA ASN A 83 48.43 4.66 22.25
C ASN A 83 47.17 4.08 22.93
N THR A 84 46.04 4.71 22.64
CA THR A 84 44.72 4.24 23.05
C THR A 84 43.94 3.80 21.82
N LEU A 85 42.82 3.09 22.00
CA LEU A 85 41.94 2.75 20.89
C LEU A 85 41.53 3.97 20.05
N ALA A 86 41.35 5.14 20.66
CA ALA A 86 40.99 6.37 19.94
C ALA A 86 42.16 6.97 19.15
N THR A 87 43.39 6.85 19.66
CA THR A 87 44.58 7.51 19.12
C THR A 87 45.50 6.60 18.31
N THR A 88 45.21 5.30 18.23
CA THR A 88 46.06 4.36 17.51
C THR A 88 46.16 4.70 16.00
N PRO A 89 47.38 4.67 15.43
CA PRO A 89 47.58 4.78 13.99
C PRO A 89 47.22 3.49 13.22
N LYS A 90 47.09 2.35 13.90
CA LYS A 90 46.70 1.07 13.29
C LYS A 90 45.19 0.95 13.23
N ALA A 91 44.60 1.46 12.14
CA ALA A 91 43.16 1.43 11.92
C ALA A 91 42.77 0.61 10.68
N VAL A 92 41.78 -0.26 10.84
CA VAL A 92 41.08 -0.96 9.76
C VAL A 92 39.64 -0.44 9.74
N THR A 93 39.13 -0.07 8.57
CA THR A 93 37.75 0.44 8.40
C THR A 93 37.02 -0.41 7.37
N GLY A 94 35.71 -0.57 7.53
CA GLY A 94 34.90 -1.37 6.62
C GLY A 94 35.05 -2.88 6.85
N ALA A 95 35.37 -3.29 8.08
CA ALA A 95 35.47 -4.70 8.41
C ALA A 95 34.08 -5.36 8.35
N THR A 96 33.98 -6.49 7.65
CA THR A 96 32.77 -7.32 7.67
C THR A 96 32.74 -8.21 8.92
N PRO A 97 31.56 -8.64 9.39
CA PRO A 97 31.45 -9.59 10.49
C PRO A 97 32.27 -10.87 10.22
N GLY A 98 33.01 -11.34 11.23
CA GLY A 98 33.89 -12.50 11.12
C GLY A 98 35.28 -12.22 10.54
N LEU A 99 35.58 -11.00 10.09
CA LEU A 99 36.92 -10.65 9.60
C LEU A 99 37.98 -10.87 10.69
N ILE A 100 39.09 -11.51 10.32
CA ILE A 100 40.27 -11.68 11.17
C ILE A 100 41.29 -10.60 10.79
N VAL A 101 41.66 -9.76 11.75
CA VAL A 101 42.66 -8.70 11.59
C VAL A 101 43.96 -9.11 12.30
N PRO A 102 44.99 -9.54 11.57
CA PRO A 102 46.31 -9.79 12.14
C PRO A 102 47.06 -8.46 12.38
N THR A 103 47.82 -8.38 13.46
CA THR A 103 48.73 -7.26 13.77
C THR A 103 50.02 -7.82 14.35
N GLU A 104 51.15 -7.42 13.78
CA GLU A 104 52.48 -7.92 14.15
C GLU A 104 53.11 -7.07 15.26
N TYR A 105 53.65 -7.74 16.27
CA TYR A 105 54.29 -7.15 17.44
C TYR A 105 55.66 -7.80 17.68
N ALA A 106 56.50 -7.08 18.41
CA ALA A 106 57.76 -7.58 18.92
C ALA A 106 57.84 -7.31 20.44
N ALA A 107 58.10 -8.35 21.22
CA ALA A 107 58.50 -8.20 22.62
C ALA A 107 60.02 -8.06 22.69
N VAL A 108 60.51 -7.00 23.32
CA VAL A 108 61.94 -6.66 23.42
C VAL A 108 62.39 -6.76 24.88
N ASN A 109 63.45 -7.52 25.15
CA ASN A 109 64.08 -7.61 26.45
C ASN A 109 65.15 -6.52 26.59
N ASN A 110 64.85 -5.52 27.40
CA ASN A 110 65.76 -4.42 27.72
C ASN A 110 66.60 -4.72 28.98
N GLY A 111 66.30 -5.83 29.67
CA GLY A 111 67.03 -6.34 30.83
C GLY A 111 68.20 -7.27 30.47
N ASN A 112 68.85 -7.81 31.49
CA ASN A 112 69.98 -8.74 31.34
C ASN A 112 69.66 -10.19 31.79
N THR A 113 68.37 -10.50 32.00
CA THR A 113 67.87 -11.82 32.42
C THR A 113 66.69 -12.24 31.54
N ALA A 114 66.53 -13.55 31.30
CA ALA A 114 65.42 -14.07 30.52
C ALA A 114 64.10 -13.93 31.30
N LEU A 115 63.01 -13.68 30.58
CA LEU A 115 61.68 -13.43 31.14
C LEU A 115 60.64 -14.39 30.57
N THR A 116 59.61 -14.67 31.36
CA THR A 116 58.37 -15.32 30.90
C THR A 116 57.28 -14.27 30.97
N VAL A 117 56.95 -13.69 29.81
CA VAL A 117 55.94 -12.63 29.68
C VAL A 117 54.58 -13.28 29.49
N ILE A 118 53.62 -12.86 30.29
CA ILE A 118 52.22 -13.22 30.15
C ILE A 118 51.53 -12.13 29.33
N LEU A 119 50.86 -12.52 28.25
CA LEU A 119 50.11 -11.64 27.37
C LEU A 119 48.60 -11.81 27.63
N ARG A 120 47.94 -10.70 27.94
CA ARG A 120 46.48 -10.59 28.03
C ARG A 120 45.99 -9.54 27.02
N PRO A 121 44.87 -9.76 26.32
CA PRO A 121 44.27 -8.71 25.51
C PRO A 121 43.65 -7.61 26.37
N ASN A 122 44.04 -6.37 26.12
CA ASN A 122 43.34 -5.19 26.60
C ASN A 122 42.37 -4.69 25.52
N VAL A 123 41.08 -4.73 25.82
CA VAL A 123 39.98 -4.32 24.90
C VAL A 123 39.27 -3.05 25.39
N THR A 124 39.86 -2.32 26.34
CA THR A 124 39.23 -1.13 26.94
C THR A 124 38.91 -0.08 25.88
N GLY A 125 37.68 0.45 25.94
CA GLY A 125 37.18 1.47 25.01
C GLY A 125 36.54 0.94 23.72
N GLY A 126 36.68 -0.36 23.42
CA GLY A 126 35.99 -1.01 22.30
C GLY A 126 34.56 -1.43 22.65
N ALA A 127 33.77 -1.79 21.64
CA ALA A 127 32.47 -2.44 21.84
C ALA A 127 32.67 -3.71 22.68
N SER A 128 32.05 -3.75 23.86
CA SER A 128 32.35 -4.71 24.95
C SER A 128 31.85 -6.15 24.71
N THR A 129 31.41 -6.47 23.50
CA THR A 129 30.95 -7.82 23.11
C THR A 129 31.96 -8.54 22.21
N ALA A 130 32.69 -9.48 22.83
CA ALA A 130 33.22 -10.73 22.25
C ALA A 130 34.03 -10.70 20.93
N ALA A 131 34.92 -9.72 20.73
CA ALA A 131 35.99 -9.93 19.76
C ALA A 131 36.98 -10.99 20.30
N GLU A 132 37.27 -12.03 19.51
CA GLU A 132 38.22 -13.08 19.90
C GLU A 132 39.64 -12.59 19.62
N VAL A 133 40.52 -12.66 20.63
CA VAL A 133 41.94 -12.30 20.48
C VAL A 133 42.81 -13.53 20.69
N LYS A 134 43.66 -13.83 19.69
CA LYS A 134 44.70 -14.86 19.77
C LYS A 134 46.07 -14.24 19.59
N TYR A 135 47.08 -14.84 20.22
CA TYR A 135 48.48 -14.51 19.96
C TYR A 135 49.15 -15.72 19.32
N LEU A 136 49.74 -15.53 18.15
CA LEU A 136 50.44 -16.56 17.40
C LEU A 136 51.95 -16.29 17.45
N ASP A 137 52.75 -17.35 17.49
CA ASP A 137 54.19 -17.25 17.29
C ASP A 137 54.55 -16.92 15.83
N ALA A 138 55.83 -16.72 15.55
CA ALA A 138 56.32 -16.41 14.20
C ALA A 138 56.07 -17.53 13.16
N SER A 139 55.66 -18.73 13.58
CA SER A 139 55.25 -19.84 12.70
C SER A 139 53.74 -19.90 12.45
N GLY A 140 52.96 -19.03 13.09
CA GLY A 140 51.50 -18.97 13.00
C GLY A 140 50.78 -19.93 13.96
N VAL A 141 51.47 -20.49 14.95
CA VAL A 141 50.88 -21.38 15.96
C VAL A 141 50.47 -20.58 17.19
N GLU A 142 49.31 -20.87 17.76
CA GLU A 142 48.83 -20.18 18.97
C GLU A 142 49.80 -20.39 20.13
N LEU A 143 50.17 -19.30 20.82
CA LEU A 143 51.04 -19.33 21.98
C LEU A 143 50.43 -20.18 23.10
N PRO A 144 51.26 -20.89 23.88
CA PRO A 144 50.78 -21.71 24.98
C PRO A 144 50.06 -20.86 26.02
N LYS A 145 48.98 -21.38 26.60
CA LYS A 145 48.19 -20.70 27.62
C LYS A 145 48.56 -21.15 29.03
N ASN A 146 48.51 -20.23 30.00
CA ASN A 146 48.62 -20.55 31.42
C ASN A 146 47.25 -21.03 31.99
N SER A 147 47.21 -21.34 33.29
CA SER A 147 45.98 -21.80 33.98
C SER A 147 44.83 -20.80 33.96
N ASP A 148 45.14 -19.51 33.78
CA ASP A 148 44.16 -18.42 33.72
C ASP A 148 43.70 -18.12 32.28
N GLY A 149 44.20 -18.89 31.30
CA GLY A 149 43.88 -18.74 29.88
C GLY A 149 44.69 -17.66 29.14
N ASN A 150 45.66 -17.00 29.80
CA ASN A 150 46.51 -15.98 29.18
C ASN A 150 47.65 -16.62 28.39
N SER A 151 48.09 -15.97 27.30
CA SER A 151 49.17 -16.49 26.46
C SER A 151 50.54 -16.28 27.11
N VAL A 152 51.45 -17.22 26.93
CA VAL A 152 52.78 -17.23 27.54
C VAL A 152 53.84 -17.09 26.47
N LEU A 153 54.70 -16.08 26.61
CA LEU A 153 55.80 -15.76 25.72
C LEU A 153 57.12 -15.87 26.46
N THR A 154 58.02 -16.75 26.01
CA THR A 154 59.39 -16.82 26.53
C THR A 154 60.24 -15.77 25.83
N LEU A 155 60.82 -14.85 26.60
CA LEU A 155 61.60 -13.72 26.11
C LEU A 155 63.08 -13.85 26.56
N PRO A 156 63.99 -14.27 25.66
CA PRO A 156 65.43 -14.40 25.97
C PRO A 156 66.09 -13.07 26.33
N ALA A 157 67.29 -13.10 26.91
CA ALA A 157 68.13 -11.90 27.12
C ALA A 157 69.24 -11.79 26.06
N GLY A 158 69.91 -10.63 25.98
CA GLY A 158 71.05 -10.42 25.08
C GLY A 158 70.65 -10.21 23.62
N THR A 159 71.49 -10.66 22.67
CA THR A 159 71.29 -10.44 21.23
C THR A 159 70.06 -11.16 20.64
N SER A 160 69.51 -12.15 21.35
CA SER A 160 68.25 -12.83 21.01
C SER A 160 67.04 -12.27 21.77
N GLY A 161 67.18 -11.12 22.43
CA GLY A 161 66.15 -10.50 23.25
C GLY A 161 65.02 -9.83 22.49
N VAL A 162 64.66 -10.33 21.30
CA VAL A 162 63.49 -9.88 20.53
C VAL A 162 62.72 -11.11 20.09
N VAL A 163 61.44 -11.17 20.44
CA VAL A 163 60.54 -12.24 20.00
C VAL A 163 59.34 -11.62 19.29
N LYS A 164 59.16 -12.01 18.03
CA LYS A 164 58.03 -11.57 17.21
C LYS A 164 56.81 -12.46 17.43
N PHE A 165 55.63 -11.87 17.45
CA PHE A 165 54.35 -12.56 17.57
C PHE A 165 53.26 -11.77 16.84
N THR A 166 52.13 -12.42 16.54
CA THR A 166 51.00 -11.81 15.85
C THR A 166 49.76 -11.86 16.74
N GLN A 167 49.11 -10.72 16.95
CA GLN A 167 47.76 -10.67 17.49
C GLN A 167 46.76 -10.90 16.34
N GLN A 168 45.83 -11.82 16.49
CA GLN A 168 44.65 -11.93 15.63
C GLN A 168 43.42 -11.43 16.39
N LEU A 169 42.83 -10.34 15.91
CA LEU A 169 41.55 -9.83 16.40
C LEU A 169 40.44 -10.28 15.43
N THR A 170 39.55 -11.14 15.89
CA THR A 170 38.38 -11.60 15.11
C THR A 170 37.17 -10.76 15.44
N ILE A 171 36.59 -10.12 14.42
CA ILE A 171 35.36 -9.35 14.56
C ILE A 171 34.18 -10.30 14.78
N PRO A 172 33.30 -10.06 15.76
CA PRO A 172 32.15 -10.92 15.99
C PRO A 172 31.32 -11.13 14.72
N ALA A 173 30.82 -12.35 14.51
CA ALA A 173 29.95 -12.66 13.38
C ALA A 173 28.61 -11.90 13.40
N ASN A 174 28.24 -11.35 14.57
CA ASN A 174 27.06 -10.53 14.78
C ASN A 174 27.41 -9.04 15.04
N ALA A 175 28.58 -8.58 14.61
CA ALA A 175 29.03 -7.22 14.86
C ALA A 175 28.13 -6.18 14.17
N PRO A 176 27.52 -5.23 14.91
CA PRO A 176 26.66 -4.20 14.32
C PRO A 176 27.41 -3.31 13.32
N ALA A 177 26.66 -2.64 12.43
CA ALA A 177 27.20 -1.60 11.58
C ALA A 177 27.88 -0.48 12.39
N ASN A 178 29.00 0.04 11.86
CA ASN A 178 29.79 1.13 12.46
C ASN A 178 30.26 0.91 13.92
N ALA A 179 30.30 -0.33 14.37
CA ALA A 179 30.86 -0.70 15.66
C ALA A 179 32.39 -0.62 15.61
N THR A 180 33.00 -0.18 16.71
CA THR A 180 34.46 -0.10 16.84
C THR A 180 34.95 -1.16 17.81
N TYR A 181 35.83 -2.03 17.34
CA TYR A 181 36.55 -3.04 18.08
C TYR A 181 38.02 -2.70 18.16
N GLY A 182 38.69 -3.23 19.16
CA GLY A 182 40.14 -3.17 19.20
C GLY A 182 40.73 -3.92 20.36
N ALA A 183 42.00 -4.26 20.21
CA ALA A 183 42.76 -4.96 21.22
C ALA A 183 44.22 -4.53 21.16
N SER A 184 44.84 -4.46 22.33
CA SER A 184 46.28 -4.35 22.51
C SER A 184 46.78 -5.58 23.27
N PRO A 185 47.98 -6.09 22.98
CA PRO A 185 48.70 -6.89 23.96
C PRO A 185 48.93 -6.05 25.22
N GLU A 186 48.74 -6.65 26.38
CA GLU A 186 49.19 -6.12 27.67
C GLU A 186 50.09 -7.20 28.28
N GLY A 187 51.38 -6.91 28.34
CA GLY A 187 52.42 -7.78 28.85
C GLY A 187 52.68 -7.58 30.34
N PHE A 188 52.88 -8.68 31.07
CA PHE A 188 53.37 -8.62 32.45
C PHE A 188 54.19 -9.85 32.84
N VAL A 189 55.05 -9.70 33.84
CA VAL A 189 55.90 -10.78 34.39
C VAL A 189 55.70 -10.88 35.91
N THR A 190 55.42 -12.08 36.40
CA THR A 190 55.31 -12.35 37.85
C THR A 190 56.69 -12.56 38.48
N GLY A 191 56.92 -11.99 39.67
CA GLY A 191 58.21 -12.07 40.34
C GLY A 191 58.53 -13.42 40.98
N THR A 192 59.73 -13.90 40.70
CA THR A 192 60.28 -15.16 41.24
C THR A 192 61.36 -14.91 42.31
N GLY A 193 61.79 -13.66 42.51
CA GLY A 193 62.75 -13.21 43.51
C GLY A 193 63.98 -12.49 42.91
N LEU A 194 64.86 -12.00 43.80
CA LEU A 194 66.01 -11.15 43.44
C LEU A 194 67.37 -11.90 43.35
N ALA A 195 67.40 -13.18 43.71
CA ALA A 195 68.63 -13.97 43.78
C ALA A 195 69.09 -14.45 42.39
N ASN A 196 70.33 -14.96 42.33
CA ASN A 196 70.83 -15.61 41.12
C ASN A 196 69.94 -16.81 40.73
N GLY A 197 69.61 -16.96 39.45
CA GLY A 197 68.67 -17.96 38.95
C GLY A 197 67.18 -17.58 39.07
N GLN A 198 66.87 -16.40 39.59
CA GLN A 198 65.53 -15.80 39.58
C GLN A 198 65.45 -14.66 38.56
N ASN A 199 64.25 -14.19 38.24
CA ASN A 199 64.01 -13.16 37.23
C ASN A 199 64.28 -11.72 37.69
N GLY A 200 64.77 -11.51 38.92
CA GLY A 200 65.12 -10.17 39.43
C GLY A 200 63.92 -9.31 39.82
N ILE A 201 62.72 -9.88 39.87
CA ILE A 201 61.48 -9.22 40.30
C ILE A 201 61.08 -9.78 41.68
N PRO A 202 60.79 -8.94 42.70
CA PRO A 202 60.41 -9.41 44.03
C PRO A 202 59.23 -10.39 44.00
N THR A 203 59.31 -11.45 44.80
CA THR A 203 58.22 -12.44 44.92
C THR A 203 56.91 -11.75 45.34
N GLY A 204 55.83 -12.06 44.63
CA GLY A 204 54.51 -11.45 44.85
C GLY A 204 54.32 -10.08 44.18
N SER A 205 55.31 -9.57 43.44
CA SER A 205 55.17 -8.38 42.59
C SER A 205 54.95 -8.74 41.12
N THR A 206 54.42 -7.78 40.37
CA THR A 206 54.23 -7.86 38.91
C THR A 206 55.00 -6.72 38.25
N LEU A 207 55.75 -7.04 37.19
CA LEU A 207 56.44 -6.07 36.34
C LEU A 207 55.69 -5.94 35.02
N TYR A 208 55.26 -4.74 34.68
CA TYR A 208 54.61 -4.40 33.40
C TYR A 208 55.62 -3.83 32.40
N GLU A 209 55.18 -3.62 31.16
CA GLU A 209 55.97 -3.00 30.09
C GLU A 209 56.64 -1.69 30.54
N ASN A 210 57.86 -1.48 30.06
CA ASN A 210 58.70 -0.31 30.37
C ASN A 210 59.01 -0.07 31.87
N GLN A 211 58.77 -1.07 32.73
CA GLN A 211 59.20 -1.08 34.12
C GLN A 211 60.53 -1.82 34.32
N THR A 212 61.23 -1.48 35.41
CA THR A 212 62.43 -2.19 35.86
C THR A 212 62.42 -2.35 37.38
N VAL A 213 63.48 -2.94 37.95
CA VAL A 213 63.65 -3.10 39.40
C VAL A 213 64.85 -2.30 39.87
N GLN A 214 64.63 -1.46 40.88
CA GLN A 214 65.65 -0.65 41.54
C GLN A 214 65.48 -0.77 43.05
N SER A 215 66.58 -0.98 43.77
CA SER A 215 66.57 -1.12 45.24
C SER A 215 65.59 -2.17 45.77
N GLY A 216 65.36 -3.25 45.01
CA GLY A 216 64.50 -4.36 45.41
C GLY A 216 63.00 -4.10 45.28
N ALA A 217 62.58 -3.04 44.57
CA ALA A 217 61.20 -2.77 44.23
C ALA A 217 61.04 -2.53 42.73
N VAL A 218 59.87 -2.87 42.19
CA VAL A 218 59.49 -2.47 40.83
C VAL A 218 59.35 -0.94 40.82
N VAL A 219 60.08 -0.29 39.94
CA VAL A 219 60.09 1.17 39.75
C VAL A 219 59.93 1.51 38.28
N ALA A 220 59.35 2.70 38.06
CA ALA A 220 58.92 3.33 36.81
C ALA A 220 57.40 3.37 36.68
N THR A 221 56.94 4.52 36.17
CA THR A 221 55.64 4.70 35.55
C THR A 221 55.85 4.36 34.07
N PRO A 222 54.96 3.57 33.46
CA PRO A 222 53.57 3.55 33.88
C PRO A 222 53.10 2.20 34.48
N GLY A 223 51.95 2.24 35.17
CA GLY A 223 51.36 1.06 35.81
C GLY A 223 50.66 0.14 34.80
N GLN A 224 49.85 -0.78 35.30
CA GLN A 224 48.96 -1.60 34.47
C GLN A 224 48.20 -0.76 33.42
N ALA A 225 48.04 -1.28 32.20
CA ALA A 225 47.27 -0.69 31.11
C ALA A 225 47.70 0.71 30.62
N ALA A 226 48.98 1.06 30.77
CA ALA A 226 49.43 2.42 30.50
C ALA A 226 50.53 2.55 29.44
N ASP A 227 51.07 1.42 28.98
CA ASP A 227 51.75 1.29 27.69
C ASP A 227 50.98 0.24 26.88
N LEU A 228 50.38 0.65 25.77
CA LEU A 228 49.48 -0.16 24.96
C LEU A 228 49.66 0.19 23.48
N GLN A 229 49.45 -0.80 22.61
CA GLN A 229 49.64 -0.75 21.17
C GLN A 229 48.38 -1.31 20.47
N PHE A 230 47.28 -0.56 20.58
CA PHE A 230 45.96 -0.97 20.08
C PHE A 230 45.90 -1.09 18.56
N VAL A 231 45.27 -2.14 18.03
CA VAL A 231 44.66 -2.07 16.69
C VAL A 231 43.20 -1.63 16.83
N ARG A 232 42.75 -0.68 16.00
CA ARG A 232 41.35 -0.27 15.89
C ARG A 232 40.73 -0.87 14.63
N VAL A 233 39.56 -1.47 14.77
CA VAL A 233 38.77 -1.99 13.65
C VAL A 233 37.37 -1.42 13.72
N THR A 234 36.92 -0.73 12.68
CA THR A 234 35.56 -0.22 12.54
C THR A 234 34.81 -1.05 11.51
N THR A 235 33.67 -1.60 11.88
CA THR A 235 32.85 -2.41 10.97
C THR A 235 32.24 -1.56 9.87
N PHE A 236 31.83 -2.24 8.79
CA PHE A 236 31.15 -1.60 7.67
C PHE A 236 29.92 -0.81 8.13
N GLN A 237 29.72 0.37 7.54
CA GLN A 237 28.52 1.17 7.72
C GLN A 237 27.87 1.29 6.34
N PRO A 238 26.76 0.59 6.10
CA PRO A 238 25.99 0.77 4.89
C PRO A 238 25.58 2.23 4.75
N THR A 239 25.76 2.78 3.56
CA THR A 239 25.35 4.15 3.21
C THR A 239 24.45 4.10 1.99
N LEU A 240 23.42 3.27 2.13
CA LEU A 240 22.44 3.00 1.10
C LEU A 240 21.32 4.03 1.12
N GLN A 241 20.81 4.37 -0.05
CA GLN A 241 19.65 5.23 -0.23
C GLN A 241 18.71 4.61 -1.25
N GLY A 242 17.57 4.12 -0.78
CA GLY A 242 16.45 3.73 -1.61
C GLY A 242 15.73 4.96 -2.16
N SER A 243 15.28 4.89 -3.40
CA SER A 243 14.39 5.89 -3.99
C SER A 243 13.45 5.27 -5.03
N PRO A 244 12.28 5.89 -5.29
CA PRO A 244 11.46 5.53 -6.45
C PRO A 244 12.18 5.87 -7.76
N ASN A 245 11.53 5.60 -8.90
CA ASN A 245 12.07 5.94 -10.21
C ASN A 245 12.39 7.45 -10.34
N VAL A 246 13.60 7.78 -10.79
CA VAL A 246 14.02 9.15 -11.15
C VAL A 246 14.42 9.20 -12.63
N ALA A 247 14.10 10.30 -13.32
CA ALA A 247 14.31 10.42 -14.77
C ALA A 247 15.78 10.30 -15.22
N ASN A 248 16.73 10.64 -14.35
CA ASN A 248 18.16 10.65 -14.65
C ASN A 248 18.97 10.16 -13.44
N PRO A 249 18.99 8.84 -13.17
CA PRO A 249 19.82 8.30 -12.09
C PRO A 249 21.29 8.56 -12.38
N VAL A 250 22.07 8.80 -11.32
CA VAL A 250 23.52 8.97 -11.44
C VAL A 250 24.17 7.61 -11.64
N ASN A 251 24.92 7.44 -12.73
CA ASN A 251 25.70 6.22 -13.04
C ASN A 251 24.90 4.91 -12.85
N PRO A 252 23.77 4.73 -13.56
CA PRO A 252 22.89 3.58 -13.35
C PRO A 252 23.59 2.26 -13.69
N VAL A 253 23.35 1.25 -12.87
CA VAL A 253 23.73 -0.15 -13.07
C VAL A 253 22.55 -1.07 -12.81
N GLY A 254 22.58 -2.27 -13.39
CA GLY A 254 21.58 -3.29 -13.16
C GLY A 254 21.86 -4.05 -11.88
N PRO A 255 21.01 -5.04 -11.53
CA PRO A 255 21.13 -5.83 -10.31
C PRO A 255 22.51 -6.48 -10.10
N GLY A 256 23.25 -6.80 -11.18
CA GLY A 256 24.60 -7.37 -11.10
C GLY A 256 25.75 -6.35 -11.09
N GLY A 257 25.48 -5.04 -10.98
CA GLY A 257 26.51 -3.99 -10.82
C GLY A 257 27.25 -3.55 -12.09
N THR A 258 26.93 -4.10 -13.27
CA THR A 258 27.74 -3.92 -14.50
C THR A 258 27.04 -3.14 -15.62
N THR A 259 25.99 -3.70 -16.23
CA THR A 259 25.25 -3.07 -17.34
C THR A 259 24.32 -1.99 -16.82
N GLY A 260 24.29 -0.79 -17.40
CA GLY A 260 23.36 0.27 -17.01
C GLY A 260 21.98 0.11 -17.68
N PRO A 261 20.93 -0.37 -16.98
CA PRO A 261 19.58 -0.30 -17.50
C PRO A 261 19.13 1.16 -17.54
N THR A 262 18.43 1.53 -18.60
CA THR A 262 17.72 2.81 -18.63
C THR A 262 16.42 2.63 -17.86
N PRO A 263 16.18 3.37 -16.76
CA PRO A 263 14.86 3.34 -16.14
C PRO A 263 13.80 3.85 -17.12
N PRO A 264 12.51 3.53 -16.92
CA PRO A 264 11.44 4.11 -17.71
C PRO A 264 11.51 5.64 -17.68
N ALA A 265 11.44 6.26 -18.87
CA ALA A 265 11.41 7.71 -18.98
C ALA A 265 10.15 8.25 -18.29
N LEU A 266 10.32 9.35 -17.56
CA LEU A 266 9.17 10.05 -16.99
C LEU A 266 8.46 10.85 -18.09
N VAL A 267 7.17 10.60 -18.23
CA VAL A 267 6.25 11.22 -19.20
C VAL A 267 5.09 11.88 -18.47
N THR A 268 4.26 12.61 -19.20
CA THR A 268 2.99 13.10 -18.66
C THR A 268 2.00 11.94 -18.55
N VAL A 269 1.47 11.72 -17.34
CA VAL A 269 0.41 10.74 -17.07
C VAL A 269 -0.79 11.46 -16.45
N ASN A 270 -1.99 10.87 -16.59
CA ASN A 270 -3.22 11.39 -16.01
C ASN A 270 -3.63 10.53 -14.80
N VAL A 271 -3.77 11.16 -13.64
CA VAL A 271 -4.06 10.47 -12.37
C VAL A 271 -5.28 11.05 -11.65
N PRO A 272 -6.03 10.23 -10.91
CA PRO A 272 -7.32 10.57 -10.30
C PRO A 272 -7.17 11.37 -8.99
N THR A 273 -6.51 12.53 -9.07
CA THR A 273 -6.18 13.38 -7.92
C THR A 273 -6.97 14.69 -7.90
N VAL A 274 -8.01 14.83 -8.72
CA VAL A 274 -8.91 15.99 -8.65
C VAL A 274 -9.59 15.99 -7.27
N PRO A 275 -9.66 17.13 -6.55
CA PRO A 275 -10.29 17.17 -5.23
C PRO A 275 -11.75 16.75 -5.22
N GLY A 276 -12.17 16.06 -4.16
CA GLY A 276 -13.58 15.71 -3.93
C GLY A 276 -14.48 16.95 -3.89
N GLY A 277 -15.70 16.81 -4.38
CA GLY A 277 -16.68 17.89 -4.51
C GLY A 277 -16.52 18.76 -5.77
N THR A 278 -15.46 18.57 -6.57
CA THR A 278 -15.29 19.33 -7.82
C THR A 278 -16.44 19.03 -8.81
N PRO A 279 -17.26 20.00 -9.22
CA PRO A 279 -18.40 19.77 -10.11
C PRO A 279 -17.99 19.48 -11.56
N ASN A 280 -18.82 18.73 -12.29
CA ASN A 280 -18.75 18.53 -13.74
C ASN A 280 -17.37 18.07 -14.29
N GLN A 281 -16.85 16.96 -13.76
CA GLN A 281 -15.56 16.42 -14.20
C GLN A 281 -15.73 15.05 -14.85
N PRO A 282 -16.11 14.95 -16.15
CA PRO A 282 -16.21 13.68 -16.87
C PRO A 282 -14.85 13.00 -17.08
N THR A 283 -13.75 13.72 -16.80
CA THR A 283 -12.39 13.19 -16.75
C THR A 283 -11.76 13.64 -15.42
N PRO A 284 -11.95 12.91 -14.32
CA PRO A 284 -11.57 13.34 -12.97
C PRO A 284 -10.07 13.19 -12.71
N THR A 285 -9.24 13.58 -13.67
CA THR A 285 -7.79 13.41 -13.65
C THR A 285 -7.05 14.74 -13.68
N GLN A 286 -5.89 14.79 -13.03
CA GLN A 286 -4.88 15.83 -13.22
C GLN A 286 -3.64 15.26 -13.90
N THR A 287 -2.93 16.11 -14.64
CA THR A 287 -1.63 15.74 -15.22
C THR A 287 -0.58 15.64 -14.12
N ALA A 288 0.24 14.60 -14.19
CA ALA A 288 1.39 14.40 -13.32
C ALA A 288 2.60 13.93 -14.14
N THR A 289 3.79 14.05 -13.57
CA THR A 289 5.00 13.44 -14.13
C THR A 289 5.12 12.03 -13.59
N GLY A 290 5.11 11.02 -14.46
CA GLY A 290 5.09 9.62 -14.06
C GLY A 290 5.52 8.69 -15.19
N TYR A 291 5.23 7.41 -15.06
CA TYR A 291 5.51 6.42 -16.10
C TYR A 291 4.44 5.32 -16.07
N PRO A 292 4.17 4.66 -17.20
CA PRO A 292 3.24 3.55 -17.23
C PRO A 292 3.91 2.25 -16.75
N SER A 293 3.21 1.46 -15.94
CA SER A 293 3.57 0.07 -15.67
C SER A 293 3.37 -0.75 -16.94
N THR A 294 4.44 -1.32 -17.52
CA THR A 294 4.37 -2.19 -18.70
C THR A 294 5.25 -3.45 -18.56
N PRO A 295 4.69 -4.66 -18.76
CA PRO A 295 3.25 -4.94 -18.86
C PRO A 295 2.55 -4.68 -17.51
N SER A 296 1.35 -4.08 -17.53
CA SER A 296 0.37 -4.22 -16.44
C SER A 296 -0.51 -5.44 -16.72
N ASN A 297 -1.40 -5.81 -15.78
CA ASN A 297 -2.38 -6.91 -15.95
C ASN A 297 -2.96 -6.91 -17.39
N PRO A 298 -2.96 -8.04 -18.12
CA PRO A 298 -3.57 -8.14 -19.46
C PRO A 298 -5.04 -7.70 -19.53
N ALA A 299 -5.77 -7.69 -18.41
CA ALA A 299 -7.15 -7.24 -18.30
C ALA A 299 -7.29 -5.73 -17.98
N ASP A 300 -6.22 -5.02 -17.65
CA ASP A 300 -6.24 -3.59 -17.30
C ASP A 300 -6.77 -2.75 -18.49
N PRO A 301 -7.89 -2.01 -18.32
CA PRO A 301 -8.50 -1.22 -19.39
C PRO A 301 -7.66 -0.01 -19.81
N SER A 302 -6.55 0.28 -19.14
CA SER A 302 -5.54 1.24 -19.62
C SER A 302 -4.86 0.81 -20.93
N GLY A 303 -4.93 -0.48 -21.29
CA GLY A 303 -4.43 -1.03 -22.54
C GLY A 303 -2.92 -0.82 -22.73
N ALA A 304 -2.51 -0.42 -23.94
CA ALA A 304 -1.09 -0.18 -24.26
C ALA A 304 -0.44 0.95 -23.43
N ASN A 305 -1.24 1.76 -22.72
CA ASN A 305 -0.76 2.85 -21.89
C ASN A 305 -0.45 2.43 -20.45
N GLY A 306 -0.85 1.24 -20.00
CA GLY A 306 -0.52 0.68 -18.68
C GLY A 306 -1.03 1.48 -17.47
N THR A 307 -0.85 0.91 -16.27
CA THR A 307 -1.20 1.58 -15.00
C THR A 307 -0.29 2.80 -14.77
N PRO A 308 -0.83 4.02 -14.58
CA PRO A 308 -0.02 5.21 -14.27
C PRO A 308 0.67 5.10 -12.91
N ILE A 309 2.00 5.28 -12.87
CA ILE A 309 2.80 5.36 -11.66
C ILE A 309 3.41 6.76 -11.53
N VAL A 310 3.16 7.42 -10.40
CA VAL A 310 3.72 8.74 -10.08
C VAL A 310 4.76 8.61 -8.97
N PRO A 311 6.05 8.85 -9.24
CA PRO A 311 7.08 8.89 -8.22
C PRO A 311 7.11 10.23 -7.49
N ASP A 312 7.04 10.18 -6.16
CA ASP A 312 7.41 11.23 -5.22
C ASP A 312 8.81 10.95 -4.66
N VAL A 313 9.81 11.48 -5.35
CA VAL A 313 11.22 11.28 -4.99
C VAL A 313 11.55 11.89 -3.63
N GLN A 314 10.89 12.99 -3.23
CA GLN A 314 11.14 13.66 -1.96
C GLN A 314 10.54 12.88 -0.78
N GLY A 315 9.34 12.34 -0.96
CA GLY A 315 8.68 11.44 -0.01
C GLY A 315 9.18 9.99 -0.06
N ASN A 316 10.11 9.65 -0.96
CA ASN A 316 10.61 8.29 -1.20
C ASN A 316 9.50 7.27 -1.47
N LYS A 317 8.48 7.70 -2.22
CA LYS A 317 7.27 6.93 -2.47
C LYS A 317 6.93 6.97 -3.94
N GLN A 318 6.28 5.94 -4.45
CA GLN A 318 5.62 6.00 -5.74
C GLN A 318 4.24 5.37 -5.66
N VAL A 319 3.28 5.96 -6.37
CA VAL A 319 1.87 5.60 -6.30
C VAL A 319 1.40 5.14 -7.67
N ALA A 320 0.91 3.91 -7.75
CA ALA A 320 0.20 3.37 -8.90
C ALA A 320 -1.30 3.62 -8.74
N TYR A 321 -1.95 4.07 -9.82
CA TYR A 321 -3.39 4.28 -9.88
C TYR A 321 -4.00 3.26 -10.85
N ALA A 322 -4.24 2.05 -10.35
CA ALA A 322 -4.81 0.96 -11.14
C ALA A 322 -6.28 1.25 -11.45
N ARG A 323 -6.70 0.99 -12.68
CA ARG A 323 -8.13 0.96 -13.01
C ARG A 323 -8.67 -0.40 -12.61
N ALA A 324 -9.96 -0.44 -12.27
CA ALA A 324 -10.67 -1.70 -12.12
C ALA A 324 -10.59 -2.46 -13.44
N ASP A 325 -10.37 -3.76 -13.39
CA ASP A 325 -10.33 -4.56 -14.60
C ASP A 325 -11.76 -5.01 -14.97
N ASN A 326 -11.90 -5.94 -15.91
CA ASN A 326 -13.23 -6.33 -16.41
C ASN A 326 -13.37 -7.84 -16.35
N ASP A 327 -13.16 -8.40 -15.16
CA ASP A 327 -13.28 -9.82 -14.86
C ASP A 327 -14.70 -10.38 -15.00
N ASN A 328 -15.71 -9.50 -15.13
CA ASN A 328 -17.00 -9.83 -15.72
C ASN A 328 -17.20 -9.05 -17.04
N PRO A 329 -17.10 -9.70 -18.22
CA PRO A 329 -17.12 -8.99 -19.51
C PRO A 329 -18.46 -8.32 -19.86
N SER A 330 -19.49 -8.44 -19.01
CA SER A 330 -20.77 -7.80 -19.25
C SER A 330 -20.70 -6.28 -19.08
N THR A 331 -21.03 -5.56 -20.15
CA THR A 331 -21.21 -4.10 -20.10
C THR A 331 -22.46 -3.68 -19.31
N ASN A 332 -23.32 -4.63 -18.93
CA ASN A 332 -24.49 -4.46 -18.10
C ASN A 332 -24.52 -5.61 -17.06
N PRO A 333 -23.84 -5.46 -15.92
CA PRO A 333 -23.87 -6.45 -14.85
C PRO A 333 -25.30 -6.69 -14.32
N ALA A 334 -25.50 -7.76 -13.56
CA ALA A 334 -26.80 -8.00 -12.92
C ALA A 334 -27.03 -7.01 -11.75
N VAL A 335 -28.26 -6.96 -11.23
CA VAL A 335 -28.62 -6.16 -10.04
C VAL A 335 -27.62 -6.41 -8.91
N GLY A 336 -26.99 -5.34 -8.40
CA GLY A 336 -26.05 -5.45 -7.30
C GLY A 336 -24.66 -5.95 -7.65
N GLN A 337 -24.37 -6.14 -8.94
CA GLN A 337 -23.05 -6.54 -9.42
C GLN A 337 -22.34 -5.37 -10.08
N THR A 338 -21.01 -5.44 -10.01
CA THR A 338 -20.08 -4.67 -10.83
C THR A 338 -19.71 -5.48 -12.07
N ASN A 339 -19.17 -4.83 -13.10
CA ASN A 339 -18.45 -5.50 -14.20
C ASN A 339 -17.07 -6.04 -13.77
N ASP A 340 -16.69 -5.82 -12.52
CA ASP A 340 -15.45 -6.28 -11.92
C ASP A 340 -15.78 -7.15 -10.67
N LEU A 341 -15.92 -8.46 -10.90
CA LEU A 341 -16.15 -9.47 -9.88
C LEU A 341 -14.81 -10.16 -9.60
N ALA A 342 -14.64 -10.68 -8.38
CA ALA A 342 -13.43 -11.40 -8.00
C ALA A 342 -12.95 -12.38 -9.09
N GLY A 343 -11.74 -12.14 -9.61
CA GLY A 343 -11.18 -12.89 -10.72
C GLY A 343 -9.66 -13.01 -10.67
N GLY A 344 -9.00 -12.58 -11.74
CA GLY A 344 -7.58 -12.74 -11.97
C GLY A 344 -6.76 -11.76 -11.12
N ALA A 345 -5.69 -12.25 -10.50
CA ALA A 345 -4.84 -11.38 -9.69
C ALA A 345 -4.23 -10.22 -10.50
N ASP A 346 -4.40 -9.01 -9.99
CA ASP A 346 -3.86 -7.79 -10.58
C ASP A 346 -2.35 -7.70 -10.45
N THR A 347 -1.64 -7.13 -11.42
CA THR A 347 -0.18 -6.99 -11.36
C THR A 347 0.29 -5.59 -11.76
N VAL A 348 1.08 -4.98 -10.86
CA VAL A 348 1.71 -3.66 -11.03
C VAL A 348 3.23 -3.79 -10.89
N ILE A 349 3.97 -3.19 -11.82
CA ILE A 349 5.44 -3.22 -11.82
C ILE A 349 6.01 -1.83 -11.58
N PHE A 350 6.59 -1.65 -10.40
CA PHE A 350 7.33 -0.46 -10.02
C PHE A 350 8.79 -0.53 -10.47
N THR A 351 9.39 0.61 -10.76
CA THR A 351 10.86 0.75 -10.88
C THR A 351 11.40 1.42 -9.64
N ASN A 352 12.36 0.77 -8.98
CA ASN A 352 13.01 1.24 -7.77
C ASN A 352 14.50 1.45 -8.03
N GLN A 353 15.11 2.29 -7.20
CA GLN A 353 16.53 2.60 -7.27
C GLN A 353 17.17 2.43 -5.89
N LEU A 354 18.41 1.98 -5.88
CA LEU A 354 19.22 1.85 -4.69
C LEU A 354 20.59 2.46 -4.96
N LYS A 355 20.87 3.60 -4.36
CA LYS A 355 22.16 4.28 -4.47
C LYS A 355 23.07 3.88 -3.32
N ASN A 356 24.28 3.46 -3.64
CA ASN A 356 25.35 3.31 -2.65
C ASN A 356 26.14 4.63 -2.59
N ASN A 357 25.96 5.39 -1.51
CA ASN A 357 26.71 6.63 -1.26
C ASN A 357 28.08 6.38 -0.61
N GLY A 358 28.43 5.13 -0.37
CA GLY A 358 29.67 4.70 0.25
C GLY A 358 30.85 4.67 -0.73
N THR A 359 32.02 4.39 -0.17
CA THR A 359 33.29 4.30 -0.90
C THR A 359 33.67 2.88 -1.30
N SER A 360 32.91 1.87 -0.85
CA SER A 360 33.12 0.46 -1.16
C SER A 360 31.87 -0.15 -1.76
N ASP A 361 32.06 -1.17 -2.60
CA ASP A 361 30.96 -1.93 -3.18
C ASP A 361 30.17 -2.67 -2.09
N ASP A 362 28.87 -2.82 -2.32
CA ASP A 362 27.97 -3.48 -1.38
C ASP A 362 27.17 -4.57 -2.09
N THR A 363 26.89 -5.66 -1.38
CA THR A 363 25.93 -6.69 -1.82
C THR A 363 24.73 -6.59 -0.90
N VAL A 364 23.57 -6.34 -1.47
CA VAL A 364 22.39 -5.92 -0.73
C VAL A 364 21.25 -6.88 -1.01
N GLN A 365 20.63 -7.43 0.04
CA GLN A 365 19.44 -8.25 -0.10
C GLN A 365 18.16 -7.39 -0.02
N LEU A 366 17.17 -7.75 -0.84
CA LEU A 366 15.90 -7.04 -0.98
C LEU A 366 14.76 -7.88 -0.40
N PHE A 367 13.88 -7.28 0.38
CA PHE A 367 12.70 -7.96 0.95
C PHE A 367 11.56 -6.98 1.28
N PRO A 368 10.30 -7.45 1.38
CA PRO A 368 9.22 -6.67 1.95
C PRO A 368 9.47 -6.43 3.44
N ALA A 369 9.72 -5.19 3.84
CA ALA A 369 10.09 -4.84 5.21
C ALA A 369 8.86 -4.48 6.07
N GLY A 370 8.91 -4.85 7.35
CA GLY A 370 7.97 -4.39 8.38
C GLY A 370 8.33 -3.01 8.92
N GLY A 371 7.49 -2.48 9.82
CA GLY A 371 7.75 -1.21 10.50
C GLY A 371 8.99 -1.24 11.42
N ASP A 372 9.42 -2.43 11.81
CA ASP A 372 10.66 -2.72 12.56
C ASP A 372 11.89 -2.91 11.66
N ARG A 373 11.74 -2.73 10.34
CA ARG A 373 12.79 -2.89 9.30
C ARG A 373 13.23 -4.35 9.07
N ALA A 374 12.67 -5.32 9.79
CA ALA A 374 12.88 -6.74 9.50
C ALA A 374 11.98 -7.20 8.34
N LEU A 375 12.08 -8.46 7.91
CA LEU A 375 11.08 -9.05 7.01
C LEU A 375 9.68 -8.88 7.62
N LEU A 376 8.72 -8.41 6.83
CA LEU A 376 7.34 -8.24 7.25
C LEU A 376 6.78 -9.53 7.85
N GLY A 377 6.32 -9.48 9.10
CA GLY A 377 5.85 -10.64 9.84
C GLY A 377 4.74 -11.41 9.10
N GLY A 378 4.87 -12.74 9.06
CA GLY A 378 3.94 -13.63 8.33
C GLY A 378 4.24 -13.79 6.84
N THR A 379 5.26 -13.12 6.32
CA THR A 379 5.72 -13.30 4.93
C THR A 379 6.45 -14.62 4.76
N THR A 380 6.18 -15.31 3.64
CA THR A 380 6.94 -16.49 3.20
C THR A 380 7.72 -16.17 1.92
N PHE A 381 8.86 -16.82 1.71
CA PHE A 381 9.72 -16.63 0.52
C PHE A 381 10.01 -17.97 -0.16
N ASP A 382 9.77 -18.05 -1.47
CA ASP A 382 10.15 -19.18 -2.32
C ASP A 382 11.36 -18.81 -3.19
N ALA A 383 12.52 -19.35 -2.85
CA ALA A 383 13.78 -19.09 -3.54
C ALA A 383 13.80 -19.59 -5.00
N ASN A 384 12.95 -20.55 -5.39
CA ASN A 384 12.92 -21.06 -6.76
C ASN A 384 12.21 -20.09 -7.72
N THR A 385 11.18 -19.39 -7.21
CA THR A 385 10.37 -18.45 -7.99
C THR A 385 10.72 -16.99 -7.71
N GLY A 386 11.43 -16.72 -6.61
CA GLY A 386 11.74 -15.37 -6.13
C GLY A 386 10.53 -14.65 -5.55
N VAL A 387 9.46 -15.37 -5.20
CA VAL A 387 8.19 -14.80 -4.74
C VAL A 387 8.16 -14.71 -3.22
N PHE A 388 7.85 -13.51 -2.73
CA PHE A 388 7.35 -13.29 -1.38
C PHE A 388 5.82 -13.37 -1.38
N THR A 389 5.22 -14.10 -0.45
CA THR A 389 3.76 -14.08 -0.21
C THR A 389 3.51 -13.44 1.14
N LEU A 390 2.83 -12.29 1.13
CA LEU A 390 2.51 -11.47 2.30
C LEU A 390 1.26 -12.01 3.02
N PRO A 391 0.99 -11.58 4.27
CA PRO A 391 -0.13 -12.09 5.08
C PRO A 391 -1.52 -11.91 4.47
N ASP A 392 -1.70 -10.89 3.63
CA ASP A 392 -2.94 -10.58 2.91
C ASP A 392 -3.11 -11.37 1.60
N GLY A 393 -2.11 -12.19 1.23
CA GLY A 393 -2.07 -12.91 -0.04
C GLY A 393 -1.38 -12.16 -1.18
N THR A 394 -0.98 -10.90 -0.98
CA THR A 394 -0.21 -10.12 -1.94
C THR A 394 1.12 -10.81 -2.22
N LYS A 395 1.50 -10.89 -3.49
CA LYS A 395 2.77 -11.46 -3.92
C LYS A 395 3.73 -10.37 -4.39
N VAL A 396 4.98 -10.47 -3.98
CA VAL A 396 6.03 -9.50 -4.37
C VAL A 396 7.21 -10.24 -5.00
N ARG A 397 7.72 -9.73 -6.11
CA ARG A 397 8.96 -10.19 -6.76
C ARG A 397 9.88 -9.02 -7.08
N PHE A 398 11.19 -9.23 -6.92
CA PHE A 398 12.20 -8.29 -7.40
C PHE A 398 12.76 -8.78 -8.73
N LEU A 399 12.68 -7.95 -9.76
CA LEU A 399 13.00 -8.33 -11.14
C LEU A 399 14.16 -7.51 -11.70
N SER A 400 14.93 -8.14 -12.58
CA SER A 400 15.93 -7.44 -13.38
C SER A 400 15.26 -6.61 -14.47
N PRO A 401 15.54 -5.29 -14.56
CA PRO A 401 14.86 -4.39 -15.48
C PRO A 401 15.12 -4.70 -16.96
N GLY A 402 16.23 -5.37 -17.27
CA GLY A 402 16.61 -5.72 -18.66
C GLY A 402 16.04 -7.05 -19.15
N THR A 403 15.71 -7.99 -18.24
CA THR A 403 15.26 -9.34 -18.61
C THR A 403 13.85 -9.68 -18.13
N GLY A 404 13.31 -8.92 -17.17
CA GLY A 404 12.05 -9.23 -16.48
C GLY A 404 12.10 -10.48 -15.61
N GLN A 405 13.28 -11.09 -15.44
CA GLN A 405 13.44 -12.32 -14.64
C GLN A 405 13.63 -11.97 -13.15
N PRO A 406 13.21 -12.87 -12.23
CA PRO A 406 13.51 -12.74 -10.81
C PRO A 406 15.00 -12.57 -10.55
N ILE A 407 15.36 -11.67 -9.63
CA ILE A 407 16.72 -11.49 -9.16
C ILE A 407 17.10 -12.70 -8.29
N PRO A 408 18.27 -13.34 -8.51
CA PRO A 408 18.68 -14.51 -7.75
C PRO A 408 19.12 -14.17 -6.32
N VAL A 409 19.12 -15.19 -5.46
CA VAL A 409 19.70 -15.14 -4.10
C VAL A 409 21.19 -15.48 -4.19
N ALA A 410 22.08 -14.56 -3.83
CA ALA A 410 23.51 -14.85 -3.77
C ALA A 410 23.88 -15.77 -2.59
N ALA A 411 25.06 -16.37 -2.67
CA ALA A 411 25.59 -17.21 -1.60
C ALA A 411 25.70 -16.41 -0.28
N GLY A 412 25.19 -16.97 0.81
CA GLY A 412 25.19 -16.34 2.13
C GLY A 412 24.00 -15.39 2.40
N ALA A 413 23.18 -15.08 1.40
CA ALA A 413 21.98 -14.28 1.55
C ALA A 413 20.74 -15.14 1.84
N LEU A 414 19.70 -14.53 2.41
CA LEU A 414 18.39 -15.17 2.58
C LEU A 414 17.41 -14.82 1.45
N TYR A 415 17.59 -13.65 0.84
CA TYR A 415 16.65 -13.03 -0.10
C TYR A 415 17.35 -12.57 -1.39
N PRO A 416 16.60 -12.17 -2.45
CA PRO A 416 17.18 -11.71 -3.71
C PRO A 416 18.20 -10.60 -3.50
N THR A 417 19.36 -10.73 -4.14
CA THR A 417 20.49 -9.82 -3.91
C THR A 417 20.82 -8.98 -5.12
N VAL A 418 21.18 -7.73 -4.89
CA VAL A 418 21.76 -6.83 -5.87
C VAL A 418 23.18 -6.43 -5.47
N THR A 419 24.04 -6.18 -6.45
CA THR A 419 25.35 -5.57 -6.24
C THR A 419 25.21 -4.07 -6.46
N ALA A 420 25.52 -3.28 -5.43
CA ALA A 420 25.51 -1.82 -5.44
C ALA A 420 26.94 -1.28 -5.38
N PRO A 421 27.59 -1.01 -6.52
CA PRO A 421 28.96 -0.50 -6.54
C PRO A 421 29.06 0.90 -5.92
N ALA A 422 30.23 1.22 -5.38
CA ALA A 422 30.51 2.51 -4.76
C ALA A 422 30.16 3.68 -5.69
N GLY A 423 29.36 4.63 -5.19
CA GLY A 423 28.95 5.84 -5.90
C GLY A 423 27.99 5.62 -7.09
N LYS A 424 27.45 4.40 -7.28
CA LYS A 424 26.50 4.08 -8.36
C LYS A 424 25.09 3.83 -7.82
N THR A 425 24.13 3.87 -8.76
CA THR A 425 22.72 3.58 -8.48
C THR A 425 22.31 2.29 -9.18
N VAL A 426 21.88 1.30 -8.40
CA VAL A 426 21.26 0.08 -8.90
C VAL A 426 19.81 0.36 -9.26
N ILE A 427 19.39 -0.07 -10.44
CA ILE A 427 17.98 -0.06 -10.85
C ILE A 427 17.45 -1.49 -10.81
N TYR A 428 16.30 -1.67 -10.18
CA TYR A 428 15.56 -2.93 -10.15
C TYR A 428 14.06 -2.66 -10.28
N ARG A 429 13.28 -3.70 -10.56
CA ARG A 429 11.82 -3.59 -10.59
C ARG A 429 11.21 -4.35 -9.41
N THR A 430 10.11 -3.83 -8.89
CA THR A 430 9.30 -4.51 -7.88
C THR A 430 7.95 -4.81 -8.52
N GLU A 431 7.70 -6.08 -8.78
CA GLU A 431 6.38 -6.53 -9.22
C GLU A 431 5.54 -6.86 -7.98
N VAL A 432 4.32 -6.33 -7.97
CA VAL A 432 3.32 -6.53 -6.94
C VAL A 432 2.11 -7.16 -7.60
N THR A 433 1.76 -8.37 -7.19
CA THR A 433 0.56 -9.08 -7.64
C THR A 433 -0.44 -9.13 -6.49
N LEU A 434 -1.59 -8.49 -6.66
CA LEU A 434 -2.63 -8.32 -5.66
C LEU A 434 -3.71 -9.39 -5.87
N PRO A 435 -4.23 -10.00 -4.79
CA PRO A 435 -5.49 -10.72 -4.89
C PRO A 435 -6.55 -9.75 -5.41
N ASP A 436 -7.42 -10.24 -6.29
CA ASP A 436 -8.52 -9.46 -6.84
C ASP A 436 -9.86 -9.90 -6.19
N PRO A 437 -10.28 -9.25 -5.08
CA PRO A 437 -11.62 -9.42 -4.55
C PRO A 437 -12.63 -8.58 -5.35
N SER A 438 -13.93 -8.86 -5.20
CA SER A 438 -14.95 -8.03 -5.87
C SER A 438 -14.84 -6.56 -5.48
N ASP A 439 -14.78 -5.71 -6.49
CA ASP A 439 -14.76 -4.24 -6.42
C ASP A 439 -16.06 -3.60 -5.93
N ALA A 440 -17.03 -4.43 -5.53
CA ALA A 440 -18.19 -4.00 -4.76
C ALA A 440 -17.87 -3.79 -3.27
N ALA A 441 -16.66 -4.12 -2.80
CA ALA A 441 -16.24 -3.91 -1.42
C ALA A 441 -15.29 -2.71 -1.28
N ARG A 442 -15.11 -2.21 -0.06
CA ARG A 442 -14.09 -1.20 0.21
C ARG A 442 -12.70 -1.76 0.00
N VAL A 443 -11.91 -1.06 -0.81
CA VAL A 443 -10.51 -1.39 -1.09
C VAL A 443 -9.62 -0.27 -0.56
N ASP A 444 -8.76 -0.61 0.39
CA ASP A 444 -7.77 0.32 0.93
C ASP A 444 -6.46 0.27 0.11
N PRO A 445 -5.67 1.36 0.08
CA PRO A 445 -4.37 1.36 -0.59
C PRO A 445 -3.44 0.28 -0.02
N VAL A 446 -2.77 -0.48 -0.91
CA VAL A 446 -1.76 -1.46 -0.51
C VAL A 446 -0.38 -0.82 -0.61
N THR A 447 0.34 -0.75 0.52
CA THR A 447 1.70 -0.20 0.57
C THR A 447 2.72 -1.31 0.80
N ILE A 448 3.63 -1.48 -0.15
CA ILE A 448 4.79 -2.35 -0.05
C ILE A 448 6.01 -1.51 0.34
N VAL A 449 6.57 -1.81 1.50
CA VAL A 449 7.86 -1.25 1.93
C VAL A 449 8.96 -2.17 1.41
N VAL A 450 9.74 -1.70 0.45
CA VAL A 450 10.89 -2.44 -0.07
C VAL A 450 12.09 -2.12 0.81
N GLY A 451 12.54 -3.09 1.60
CA GLY A 451 13.75 -3.02 2.39
C GLY A 451 14.98 -3.46 1.59
N ALA A 452 16.09 -2.75 1.80
CA ALA A 452 17.40 -3.06 1.26
C ALA A 452 18.40 -3.14 2.43
N ASP A 453 19.02 -4.30 2.61
CA ASP A 453 19.88 -4.67 3.74
C ASP A 453 21.25 -5.13 3.21
N SER A 454 22.32 -4.52 3.70
CA SER A 454 23.68 -4.89 3.33
C SER A 454 24.02 -6.29 3.85
N LEU A 455 24.79 -7.05 3.08
CA LEU A 455 25.41 -8.28 3.55
C LEU A 455 26.79 -8.05 4.18
N ASN A 456 27.26 -6.79 4.19
CA ASN A 456 28.55 -6.42 4.78
C ASN A 456 28.42 -6.03 6.26
N ASP A 457 27.22 -5.94 6.81
CA ASP A 457 26.97 -5.80 8.25
C ASP A 457 26.23 -7.03 8.80
N ALA A 458 25.99 -7.03 10.11
CA ALA A 458 25.32 -8.14 10.76
C ALA A 458 23.83 -7.86 10.93
N GLY A 459 23.01 -8.83 10.54
CA GLY A 459 21.57 -8.80 10.74
C GLY A 459 20.83 -9.03 9.43
N VAL A 460 19.53 -8.82 9.50
CA VAL A 460 18.64 -8.81 8.34
C VAL A 460 17.62 -7.70 8.58
N PHE A 461 18.11 -6.46 8.61
CA PHE A 461 17.33 -5.26 8.92
C PHE A 461 17.61 -4.20 7.87
N SER A 462 16.58 -3.78 7.13
CA SER A 462 16.79 -2.88 6.00
C SER A 462 17.54 -1.61 6.39
N ASP A 463 18.70 -1.35 5.79
CA ASP A 463 19.47 -0.11 5.91
C ASP A 463 18.75 1.09 5.31
N THR A 464 17.97 0.83 4.27
CA THR A 464 17.13 1.83 3.61
C THR A 464 15.85 1.19 3.09
N ASN A 465 14.81 2.00 2.93
CA ASN A 465 13.50 1.58 2.45
C ASN A 465 13.10 2.39 1.22
N THR A 466 12.20 1.86 0.41
CA THR A 466 11.42 2.63 -0.59
C THR A 466 9.96 2.18 -0.54
N PHE A 467 9.03 3.11 -0.75
CA PHE A 467 7.59 2.83 -0.64
C PHE A 467 6.94 2.72 -2.01
N ASN A 468 6.27 1.59 -2.27
CA ASN A 468 5.44 1.38 -3.45
C ASN A 468 3.98 1.26 -3.00
N GLU A 469 3.11 2.16 -3.42
CA GLU A 469 1.68 2.15 -3.07
C GLU A 469 0.85 1.84 -4.32
N VAL A 470 -0.07 0.89 -4.21
CA VAL A 470 -1.09 0.62 -5.24
C VAL A 470 -2.44 1.12 -4.74
N ARG A 471 -3.11 1.92 -5.55
CA ARG A 471 -4.49 2.37 -5.33
C ARG A 471 -5.37 1.79 -6.43
N GLN A 472 -6.38 1.03 -6.03
CA GLN A 472 -7.33 0.36 -6.93
C GLN A 472 -8.68 1.09 -6.95
N GLY A 473 -9.44 0.85 -8.01
CA GLY A 473 -10.84 1.24 -8.09
C GLY A 473 -11.69 0.36 -7.19
N ALA A 474 -12.87 0.84 -6.84
CA ALA A 474 -13.98 0.05 -6.28
C ALA A 474 -15.17 0.99 -6.13
N ALA A 475 -16.38 0.50 -6.38
CA ALA A 475 -17.57 1.33 -6.29
C ALA A 475 -18.85 0.51 -6.06
N GLN A 476 -19.86 1.17 -5.50
CA GLN A 476 -21.23 0.67 -5.42
C GLN A 476 -22.22 1.71 -5.93
N PHE A 477 -23.32 1.22 -6.51
CA PHE A 477 -24.43 2.04 -6.97
C PHE A 477 -25.74 1.27 -6.79
N GLY A 478 -26.78 1.98 -6.35
CA GLY A 478 -28.12 1.42 -6.14
C GLY A 478 -28.95 2.27 -5.20
N ASP A 479 -30.02 1.69 -4.67
CA ASP A 479 -30.94 2.34 -3.74
C ASP A 479 -30.21 2.93 -2.52
N SER A 480 -30.61 4.15 -2.15
CA SER A 480 -29.96 4.89 -1.07
C SER A 480 -30.15 4.22 0.29
N THR A 481 -29.08 4.15 1.08
CA THR A 481 -29.11 3.68 2.47
C THR A 481 -28.83 4.80 3.45
N ASP A 482 -29.67 4.91 4.48
CA ASP A 482 -29.55 6.01 5.43
C ASP A 482 -28.43 5.75 6.45
N GLY A 483 -27.42 6.62 6.41
CA GLY A 483 -26.35 6.68 7.41
C GLY A 483 -25.29 5.59 7.33
N VAL A 484 -25.26 4.82 6.24
CA VAL A 484 -24.28 3.75 6.00
C VAL A 484 -23.62 4.00 4.65
N LEU A 485 -22.28 3.95 4.60
CA LEU A 485 -21.53 4.06 3.35
C LEU A 485 -21.86 2.87 2.44
N GLY A 486 -22.26 3.16 1.21
CA GLY A 486 -22.53 2.16 0.20
C GLY A 486 -23.94 2.26 -0.36
N ALA A 487 -24.24 1.39 -1.30
CA ALA A 487 -25.58 1.26 -1.87
C ALA A 487 -26.08 -0.17 -1.68
N VAL A 488 -27.39 -0.34 -1.54
CA VAL A 488 -27.97 -1.68 -1.50
C VAL A 488 -28.86 -1.83 -2.72
N PRO A 489 -28.64 -2.84 -3.58
CA PRO A 489 -29.47 -3.13 -4.74
C PRO A 489 -30.80 -3.83 -4.35
N THR A 490 -31.24 -3.61 -3.11
CA THR A 490 -32.45 -4.10 -2.47
C THR A 490 -32.77 -3.16 -1.30
N PRO A 491 -33.99 -2.64 -1.15
CA PRO A 491 -35.25 -3.17 -1.64
C PRO A 491 -35.69 -2.56 -2.96
N ALA A 492 -36.31 -3.34 -3.86
CA ALA A 492 -36.95 -2.86 -5.08
C ALA A 492 -37.99 -1.75 -4.80
N PRO A 493 -37.62 -0.46 -4.89
CA PRO A 493 -38.50 0.61 -4.47
C PRO A 493 -39.65 0.75 -5.46
N GLN A 494 -40.82 1.05 -4.93
CA GLN A 494 -41.99 1.32 -5.74
C GLN A 494 -42.45 2.76 -5.53
N GLN A 495 -42.42 3.55 -6.60
CA GLN A 495 -42.93 4.92 -6.62
C GLN A 495 -44.28 4.94 -7.32
N SER A 496 -45.31 5.45 -6.64
CA SER A 496 -46.65 5.60 -7.23
C SER A 496 -46.80 7.00 -7.79
N VAL A 497 -47.35 7.11 -9.01
CA VAL A 497 -47.59 8.39 -9.68
C VAL A 497 -49.00 8.45 -10.26
N MET A 498 -49.58 9.64 -10.31
CA MET A 498 -50.82 9.94 -11.02
C MET A 498 -50.52 10.90 -12.19
N PRO A 499 -50.46 10.40 -13.44
CA PRO A 499 -50.17 11.25 -14.59
C PRO A 499 -51.24 12.33 -14.76
N GLY A 500 -50.89 13.58 -14.46
CA GLY A 500 -51.77 14.74 -14.51
C GLY A 500 -51.02 16.01 -14.93
N ASN A 501 -51.65 17.17 -14.79
CA ASN A 501 -51.10 18.45 -15.28
C ASN A 501 -50.08 19.12 -14.34
N ASN A 502 -49.83 18.59 -13.14
CA ASN A 502 -48.85 19.17 -12.22
C ASN A 502 -47.47 18.58 -12.52
N THR A 503 -46.51 19.42 -12.90
CA THR A 503 -45.20 19.01 -13.46
C THR A 503 -44.01 19.56 -12.66
N SER A 504 -44.16 19.92 -11.39
CA SER A 504 -43.03 20.44 -10.61
C SER A 504 -42.08 19.29 -10.22
N THR A 505 -40.86 19.32 -10.76
CA THR A 505 -39.76 18.46 -10.29
C THR A 505 -39.58 18.62 -8.77
N ASN A 506 -39.53 17.51 -8.06
CA ASN A 506 -39.30 17.48 -6.62
C ASN A 506 -38.43 16.26 -6.26
N THR A 507 -37.94 16.22 -5.02
CA THR A 507 -37.14 15.12 -4.46
C THR A 507 -37.92 14.30 -3.43
N SER A 508 -39.25 14.45 -3.38
CA SER A 508 -40.11 13.78 -2.42
C SER A 508 -40.45 12.37 -2.88
N THR A 509 -40.04 11.38 -2.09
CA THR A 509 -40.34 9.96 -2.34
C THR A 509 -41.75 9.54 -1.91
N THR A 510 -42.53 10.47 -1.34
CA THR A 510 -43.86 10.20 -0.76
C THR A 510 -44.99 10.90 -1.51
N ASN A 511 -44.70 11.68 -2.56
CA ASN A 511 -45.74 12.37 -3.31
C ASN A 511 -46.37 11.45 -4.34
N ASP A 512 -47.44 10.74 -3.94
CA ASP A 512 -48.16 9.80 -4.81
C ASP A 512 -49.23 10.47 -5.70
N THR A 513 -49.36 11.81 -5.61
CA THR A 513 -50.42 12.58 -6.29
C THR A 513 -49.96 13.35 -7.53
N ASP A 514 -48.66 13.31 -7.85
CA ASP A 514 -48.10 13.99 -9.02
C ASP A 514 -47.65 13.00 -10.11
N ASN A 515 -47.10 13.53 -11.20
CA ASN A 515 -46.64 12.74 -12.33
C ASN A 515 -45.13 12.39 -12.27
N VAL A 516 -44.48 12.51 -11.11
CA VAL A 516 -43.03 12.40 -10.95
C VAL A 516 -42.69 11.25 -10.00
N ALA A 517 -41.95 10.26 -10.51
CA ALA A 517 -41.38 9.22 -9.67
C ALA A 517 -39.97 9.62 -9.21
N VAL A 518 -39.66 9.44 -7.93
CA VAL A 518 -38.37 9.81 -7.34
C VAL A 518 -37.71 8.61 -6.69
N PHE A 519 -36.53 8.21 -7.17
CA PHE A 519 -35.72 7.14 -6.60
C PHE A 519 -34.43 7.73 -6.00
N PRO A 520 -34.26 7.74 -4.67
CA PRO A 520 -33.00 8.11 -4.04
C PRO A 520 -31.95 7.03 -4.30
N MET A 521 -30.81 7.44 -4.84
CA MET A 521 -29.70 6.57 -5.21
C MET A 521 -28.43 7.01 -4.49
N ASP A 522 -27.59 6.04 -4.14
CA ASP A 522 -26.24 6.30 -3.65
C ASP A 522 -25.21 5.88 -4.70
N VAL A 523 -24.20 6.71 -4.89
CA VAL A 523 -22.99 6.38 -5.65
C VAL A 523 -21.83 6.43 -4.66
N ALA A 524 -21.36 5.26 -4.23
CA ALA A 524 -20.27 5.14 -3.27
C ALA A 524 -18.96 4.83 -4.00
N ASN A 525 -17.97 5.69 -3.82
CA ASN A 525 -16.59 5.44 -4.24
C ASN A 525 -15.87 4.69 -3.12
N LEU A 526 -15.79 3.38 -3.26
CA LEU A 526 -15.20 2.47 -2.29
C LEU A 526 -13.70 2.21 -2.54
N GLY A 527 -13.15 2.75 -3.63
CA GLY A 527 -11.76 2.61 -4.03
C GLY A 527 -10.81 3.56 -3.30
N ALA A 528 -9.53 3.42 -3.64
CA ALA A 528 -8.41 4.10 -2.99
C ALA A 528 -8.04 5.47 -3.62
N TYR A 529 -8.80 5.93 -4.61
CA TYR A 529 -8.63 7.24 -5.26
C TYR A 529 -9.97 7.91 -5.58
N ASN A 530 -9.93 9.19 -5.94
CA ASN A 530 -11.13 9.97 -6.23
C ASN A 530 -11.65 9.64 -7.64
N ASP A 531 -12.97 9.63 -7.84
CA ASP A 531 -13.55 9.39 -9.17
C ASP A 531 -14.81 10.24 -9.35
N SER A 532 -15.32 10.32 -10.57
CA SER A 532 -16.65 10.83 -10.88
C SER A 532 -17.41 9.77 -11.65
N TYR A 533 -18.73 9.81 -11.62
CA TYR A 533 -19.55 8.77 -12.19
C TYR A 533 -20.51 9.34 -13.22
N THR A 534 -20.58 8.70 -14.39
CA THR A 534 -21.60 8.99 -15.40
C THR A 534 -22.83 8.16 -15.10
N LEU A 535 -23.97 8.84 -14.88
CA LEU A 535 -25.25 8.25 -14.54
C LEU A 535 -26.20 8.22 -15.75
N SER A 536 -26.95 7.14 -15.88
CA SER A 536 -27.96 6.97 -16.91
C SER A 536 -29.07 6.05 -16.43
N ALA A 537 -30.27 6.21 -16.97
CA ALA A 537 -31.40 5.36 -16.64
C ALA A 537 -32.34 5.18 -17.84
N THR A 538 -33.04 4.05 -17.86
CA THR A 538 -34.06 3.69 -18.85
C THR A 538 -35.31 3.20 -18.12
N ALA A 539 -36.48 3.71 -18.50
CA ALA A 539 -37.76 3.23 -17.99
C ALA A 539 -38.52 2.50 -19.10
N ALA A 540 -38.48 1.16 -19.07
CA ALA A 540 -39.02 0.34 -20.15
C ALA A 540 -40.56 0.40 -20.19
N GLY A 541 -41.13 0.57 -21.39
CA GLY A 541 -42.58 0.57 -21.61
C GLY A 541 -43.29 1.91 -21.38
N LEU A 542 -42.61 2.91 -20.83
CA LEU A 542 -43.16 4.27 -20.74
C LEU A 542 -43.19 4.95 -22.13
N PRO A 543 -44.17 5.83 -22.40
CA PRO A 543 -44.33 6.46 -23.70
C PRO A 543 -43.26 7.55 -23.97
N ALA A 544 -43.17 7.96 -25.24
CA ALA A 544 -42.35 9.10 -25.65
C ALA A 544 -42.74 10.37 -24.88
N GLY A 545 -41.75 11.17 -24.49
CA GLY A 545 -41.93 12.34 -23.61
C GLY A 545 -41.59 12.08 -22.14
N THR A 546 -41.31 10.83 -21.76
CA THR A 546 -40.72 10.51 -20.45
C THR A 546 -39.34 11.13 -20.34
N THR A 547 -39.07 11.83 -19.24
CA THR A 547 -37.75 12.43 -18.97
C THR A 547 -37.15 11.84 -17.71
N VAL A 548 -35.86 11.55 -17.75
CA VAL A 548 -35.09 11.15 -16.57
C VAL A 548 -34.06 12.23 -16.27
N THR A 549 -34.05 12.73 -15.04
CA THR A 549 -33.10 13.73 -14.57
C THR A 549 -32.48 13.24 -13.26
N TYR A 550 -31.15 13.28 -13.15
CA TYR A 550 -30.50 13.12 -11.85
C TYR A 550 -30.34 14.49 -11.19
N VAL A 551 -30.82 14.63 -9.96
CA VAL A 551 -30.71 15.86 -9.17
C VAL A 551 -29.96 15.62 -7.86
N ASP A 552 -29.38 16.67 -7.30
CA ASP A 552 -28.81 16.64 -5.95
C ASP A 552 -29.89 16.78 -4.86
N ALA A 553 -29.48 16.78 -3.59
CA ALA A 553 -30.41 16.91 -2.45
C ALA A 553 -31.17 18.25 -2.39
N SER A 554 -30.72 19.29 -3.12
CA SER A 554 -31.45 20.55 -3.26
C SER A 554 -32.51 20.52 -4.37
N GLY A 555 -32.51 19.46 -5.19
CA GLY A 555 -33.36 19.33 -6.38
C GLY A 555 -32.74 19.97 -7.63
N ALA A 556 -31.48 20.42 -7.58
CA ALA A 556 -30.79 20.96 -8.74
C ALA A 556 -30.28 19.82 -9.63
N ALA A 557 -30.51 19.93 -10.94
CA ALA A 557 -30.02 18.94 -11.91
C ALA A 557 -28.49 18.86 -11.90
N LEU A 558 -27.98 17.63 -11.92
CA LEU A 558 -26.56 17.39 -12.12
C LEU A 558 -26.14 17.88 -13.51
N PRO A 559 -24.87 18.28 -13.68
CA PRO A 559 -24.35 18.64 -14.99
C PRO A 559 -24.30 17.41 -15.91
N THR A 560 -24.37 17.64 -17.22
CA THR A 560 -24.26 16.58 -18.23
C THR A 560 -22.94 16.65 -19.00
N ASN A 561 -22.46 15.49 -19.46
CA ASN A 561 -21.32 15.40 -20.38
C ASN A 561 -21.73 15.75 -21.82
N GLY A 562 -20.77 15.74 -22.75
CA GLY A 562 -21.03 16.02 -24.17
C GLY A 562 -21.97 15.04 -24.88
N ALA A 563 -22.27 13.88 -24.28
CA ALA A 563 -23.24 12.91 -24.75
C ALA A 563 -24.63 13.06 -24.09
N GLY A 564 -24.80 14.03 -23.18
CA GLY A 564 -26.06 14.30 -22.48
C GLY A 564 -26.30 13.44 -21.23
N ASN A 565 -25.36 12.58 -20.84
CA ASN A 565 -25.48 11.79 -19.61
C ASN A 565 -25.07 12.62 -18.39
N PHE A 566 -25.72 12.40 -17.25
CA PHE A 566 -25.45 13.13 -16.01
C PHE A 566 -24.12 12.71 -15.41
N VAL A 567 -23.39 13.64 -14.81
CA VAL A 567 -22.07 13.39 -14.20
C VAL A 567 -22.09 13.88 -12.76
N THR A 568 -21.69 13.02 -11.83
CA THR A 568 -21.54 13.43 -10.44
C THR A 568 -20.39 14.45 -10.29
N PRO A 569 -20.40 15.31 -9.26
CA PRO A 569 -19.16 15.84 -8.73
C PRO A 569 -18.15 14.72 -8.45
N VAL A 570 -16.87 15.08 -8.35
CA VAL A 570 -15.85 14.12 -7.93
C VAL A 570 -16.17 13.61 -6.53
N VAL A 571 -16.36 12.31 -6.40
CA VAL A 571 -16.56 11.59 -5.15
C VAL A 571 -15.20 11.16 -4.63
N ALA A 572 -14.83 11.61 -3.43
CA ALA A 572 -13.55 11.27 -2.85
C ALA A 572 -13.46 9.78 -2.50
N ALA A 573 -12.24 9.24 -2.42
CA ALA A 573 -12.00 7.87 -1.97
C ALA A 573 -12.67 7.58 -0.62
N GLY A 574 -13.39 6.46 -0.53
CA GLY A 574 -14.13 6.05 0.66
C GLY A 574 -15.31 6.95 1.04
N GLN A 575 -15.84 7.73 0.09
CA GLN A 575 -17.02 8.59 0.28
C GLN A 575 -18.15 8.21 -0.67
N GLU A 576 -19.35 8.70 -0.39
CA GLU A 576 -20.50 8.56 -1.26
C GLU A 576 -21.12 9.92 -1.60
N ILE A 577 -21.91 9.92 -2.68
CA ILE A 577 -22.81 11.00 -3.01
C ILE A 577 -24.23 10.46 -3.15
N LYS A 578 -25.18 11.17 -2.54
CA LYS A 578 -26.61 10.92 -2.67
C LYS A 578 -27.17 11.72 -3.84
N VAL A 579 -27.90 11.06 -4.72
CA VAL A 579 -28.54 11.66 -5.90
C VAL A 579 -29.96 11.13 -6.01
N TYR A 580 -30.85 11.85 -6.70
CA TYR A 580 -32.23 11.42 -6.92
C TYR A 580 -32.47 11.25 -8.41
N ALA A 581 -32.87 10.06 -8.84
CA ALA A 581 -33.40 9.85 -10.18
C ALA A 581 -34.86 10.30 -10.21
N VAL A 582 -35.11 11.40 -10.90
CA VAL A 582 -36.42 12.04 -11.04
C VAL A 582 -36.97 11.73 -12.43
N ILE A 583 -38.04 10.95 -12.48
CA ILE A 583 -38.63 10.44 -13.71
C ILE A 583 -40.03 11.03 -13.87
N THR A 584 -40.20 11.88 -14.88
CA THR A 584 -41.49 12.49 -15.20
C THR A 584 -42.28 11.59 -16.14
N VAL A 585 -43.46 11.15 -15.70
CA VAL A 585 -44.37 10.31 -16.48
C VAL A 585 -45.36 11.21 -17.25
N PRO A 586 -45.43 11.09 -18.59
CA PRO A 586 -46.36 11.90 -19.40
C PRO A 586 -47.82 11.63 -19.07
N SER A 587 -48.68 12.65 -19.24
CA SER A 587 -50.13 12.50 -19.19
C SER A 587 -50.62 11.47 -20.21
N GLY A 588 -51.65 10.69 -19.85
CA GLY A 588 -52.19 9.63 -20.70
C GLY A 588 -51.38 8.33 -20.69
N THR A 589 -50.29 8.23 -19.93
CA THR A 589 -49.59 6.95 -19.69
C THR A 589 -50.56 5.94 -19.10
N ALA A 590 -50.59 4.72 -19.65
CA ALA A 590 -51.49 3.68 -19.20
C ALA A 590 -51.22 3.30 -17.73
N ALA A 591 -52.27 2.97 -16.98
CA ALA A 591 -52.09 2.47 -15.62
C ALA A 591 -51.36 1.11 -15.65
N GLY A 592 -50.37 0.92 -14.79
CA GLY A 592 -49.52 -0.27 -14.80
C GLY A 592 -48.25 -0.13 -13.97
N ASN A 593 -47.42 -1.18 -13.99
CA ASN A 593 -46.10 -1.18 -13.40
C ASN A 593 -45.05 -1.10 -14.50
N TYR A 594 -44.08 -0.21 -14.34
CA TYR A 594 -42.99 0.02 -15.29
C TYR A 594 -41.66 -0.11 -14.57
N THR A 595 -40.75 -0.93 -15.07
CA THR A 595 -39.43 -1.13 -14.47
C THR A 595 -38.46 -0.04 -14.90
N VAL A 596 -37.66 0.44 -13.98
CA VAL A 596 -36.57 1.38 -14.22
C VAL A 596 -35.25 0.64 -14.08
N SER A 597 -34.34 0.89 -15.02
CA SER A 597 -32.98 0.35 -15.03
C SER A 597 -32.01 1.52 -15.04
N GLN A 598 -31.24 1.64 -13.98
CA GLN A 598 -30.26 2.68 -13.75
C GLN A 598 -28.84 2.12 -13.85
N LYS A 599 -27.89 2.97 -14.23
CA LYS A 599 -26.51 2.61 -14.46
C LYS A 599 -25.58 3.74 -14.07
N ALA A 600 -24.51 3.40 -13.37
CA ALA A 600 -23.39 4.28 -13.06
C ALA A 600 -22.09 3.70 -13.63
N VAL A 601 -21.25 4.56 -14.21
CA VAL A 601 -19.92 4.19 -14.74
C VAL A 601 -18.86 5.14 -14.19
N GLY A 602 -17.85 4.62 -13.52
CA GLY A 602 -16.69 5.38 -13.06
C GLY A 602 -15.90 5.93 -14.22
N ASN A 603 -15.64 7.23 -14.23
CA ASN A 603 -15.02 7.93 -15.36
C ASN A 603 -13.50 7.73 -15.42
N TYR A 604 -12.84 7.47 -14.30
CA TYR A 604 -11.45 7.01 -14.27
C TYR A 604 -11.32 5.51 -14.04
N SER A 605 -11.98 4.99 -13.00
CA SER A 605 -11.90 3.57 -12.60
C SER A 605 -12.47 2.62 -13.64
N THR A 606 -13.39 3.11 -14.49
CA THR A 606 -14.15 2.33 -15.49
C THR A 606 -15.10 1.27 -14.93
N VAL A 607 -15.25 1.20 -13.60
CA VAL A 607 -16.23 0.33 -12.93
C VAL A 607 -17.63 0.68 -13.41
N THR A 608 -18.36 -0.33 -13.89
CA THR A 608 -19.76 -0.25 -14.29
C THR A 608 -20.63 -0.95 -13.26
N MET A 609 -21.70 -0.27 -12.84
CA MET A 609 -22.65 -0.74 -11.85
C MET A 609 -24.08 -0.50 -12.34
N THR A 610 -25.01 -1.37 -11.95
CA THR A 610 -26.42 -1.27 -12.35
C THR A 610 -27.37 -1.49 -11.20
N ASP A 611 -28.46 -0.73 -11.21
CA ASP A 611 -29.67 -1.01 -10.45
C ASP A 611 -30.82 -1.29 -11.42
N LEU A 612 -31.44 -2.47 -11.35
CA LEU A 612 -32.46 -2.90 -12.31
C LEU A 612 -33.78 -3.27 -11.62
N ASN A 613 -33.94 -2.94 -10.33
CA ASN A 613 -35.02 -3.46 -9.51
C ASN A 613 -36.20 -2.46 -9.34
N ASP A 614 -36.00 -1.19 -9.72
CA ASP A 614 -36.92 -0.08 -9.46
C ASP A 614 -38.24 -0.19 -10.22
N VAL A 615 -39.35 0.24 -9.60
CA VAL A 615 -40.69 0.19 -10.21
C VAL A 615 -41.44 1.51 -10.08
N ILE A 616 -41.97 2.01 -11.20
CA ILE A 616 -42.96 3.07 -11.26
C ILE A 616 -44.36 2.45 -11.37
N LYS A 617 -45.24 2.74 -10.42
CA LYS A 617 -46.66 2.37 -10.43
C LYS A 617 -47.50 3.55 -10.91
N VAL A 618 -47.99 3.45 -12.13
CA VAL A 618 -48.89 4.46 -12.70
C VAL A 618 -50.33 4.18 -12.26
N GLY A 619 -50.90 5.12 -11.50
CA GLY A 619 -52.28 5.08 -11.05
C GLY A 619 -53.30 5.30 -12.17
N ALA A 620 -54.53 4.82 -11.94
CA ALA A 620 -55.65 5.09 -12.83
C ALA A 620 -56.13 6.54 -12.66
N VAL A 621 -56.06 7.34 -13.71
CA VAL A 621 -56.47 8.75 -13.74
C VAL A 621 -57.54 8.93 -14.82
N GLY A 622 -58.68 9.51 -14.45
CA GLY A 622 -59.82 9.79 -15.33
C GLY A 622 -61.16 9.59 -14.64
N ALA A 623 -62.23 9.44 -15.42
CA ALA A 623 -63.59 9.23 -14.94
C ALA A 623 -64.41 8.38 -15.93
N VAL A 624 -65.61 7.98 -15.52
CA VAL A 624 -66.65 7.51 -16.44
C VAL A 624 -67.71 8.59 -16.57
N SER A 625 -67.92 9.08 -17.79
CA SER A 625 -69.03 9.99 -18.10
C SER A 625 -70.15 9.21 -18.76
N VAL A 626 -71.40 9.52 -18.42
CA VAL A 626 -72.59 8.97 -19.08
C VAL A 626 -73.52 10.10 -19.47
N ALA A 627 -74.05 10.06 -20.69
CA ALA A 627 -75.05 10.99 -21.20
C ALA A 627 -76.18 10.25 -21.89
N LYS A 628 -77.40 10.78 -21.80
CA LYS A 628 -78.60 10.24 -22.45
C LYS A 628 -79.22 11.30 -23.33
N PHE A 629 -79.55 10.92 -24.56
CA PHE A 629 -80.17 11.77 -25.56
C PHE A 629 -81.42 11.09 -26.13
N VAL A 630 -82.37 11.89 -26.61
CA VAL A 630 -83.60 11.42 -27.26
C VAL A 630 -83.62 11.88 -28.72
N GLN A 631 -84.07 11.01 -29.62
CA GLN A 631 -84.17 11.33 -31.04
C GLN A 631 -85.23 12.41 -31.30
N ASP A 632 -84.90 13.42 -32.09
CA ASP A 632 -85.79 14.52 -32.47
C ASP A 632 -85.82 14.84 -33.97
N GLY A 633 -84.92 14.23 -34.76
CA GLY A 633 -84.89 14.38 -36.22
C GLY A 633 -84.38 15.73 -36.74
N LYS A 634 -83.90 16.63 -35.87
CA LYS A 634 -83.57 18.02 -36.25
C LYS A 634 -82.36 18.64 -35.55
N THR A 635 -81.96 18.14 -34.37
CA THR A 635 -80.83 18.71 -33.63
C THR A 635 -79.49 18.29 -34.26
N GLY A 636 -78.61 19.26 -34.51
CA GLY A 636 -77.26 19.00 -35.02
C GLY A 636 -76.36 18.30 -33.97
N ALA A 637 -75.38 17.52 -34.43
CA ALA A 637 -74.41 16.88 -33.53
C ALA A 637 -73.65 17.92 -32.69
N GLY A 638 -73.45 17.64 -31.40
CA GLY A 638 -72.75 18.52 -30.44
C GLY A 638 -73.48 19.81 -30.04
N ALA A 639 -74.72 20.03 -30.48
CA ALA A 639 -75.49 21.23 -30.15
C ALA A 639 -76.01 21.28 -28.69
N THR A 640 -76.23 20.12 -28.06
CA THR A 640 -76.70 19.99 -26.67
C THR A 640 -75.86 18.94 -25.92
N PRO A 641 -74.57 19.21 -25.65
CA PRO A 641 -73.69 18.26 -24.96
C PRO A 641 -74.09 18.12 -23.49
N GLN A 642 -73.86 16.93 -22.92
CA GLN A 642 -74.14 16.63 -21.52
C GLN A 642 -72.98 15.82 -20.92
N ASN A 643 -72.53 16.17 -19.72
CA ASN A 643 -71.45 15.47 -19.00
C ASN A 643 -70.15 15.28 -19.81
N GLY A 644 -69.83 16.24 -20.69
CA GLY A 644 -68.64 16.19 -21.56
C GLY A 644 -68.76 15.23 -22.76
N ILE A 645 -69.98 14.78 -23.08
CA ILE A 645 -70.30 13.95 -24.26
C ILE A 645 -71.22 14.75 -25.18
N ASP A 646 -70.85 14.84 -26.45
CA ASP A 646 -71.64 15.49 -27.49
C ASP A 646 -72.87 14.64 -27.86
N ASN A 647 -74.02 15.28 -28.07
CA ASN A 647 -75.18 14.60 -28.61
C ASN A 647 -74.92 14.17 -30.07
N PRO A 648 -75.38 12.98 -30.49
CA PRO A 648 -75.36 12.57 -31.89
C PRO A 648 -76.30 13.41 -32.78
N ALA A 649 -76.09 13.38 -34.09
CA ALA A 649 -76.98 14.05 -35.04
C ALA A 649 -78.40 13.48 -34.94
N ASN A 650 -79.41 14.37 -34.95
CA ASN A 650 -80.83 14.07 -34.75
C ASN A 650 -81.23 13.61 -33.34
N TYR A 651 -80.35 13.79 -32.36
CA TYR A 651 -80.62 13.54 -30.94
C TYR A 651 -80.40 14.81 -30.13
N THR A 652 -81.15 14.98 -29.05
CA THR A 652 -81.02 16.12 -28.13
C THR A 652 -81.09 15.67 -26.68
N ALA A 653 -80.45 16.43 -25.78
CA ALA A 653 -80.65 16.29 -24.33
C ALA A 653 -81.91 17.01 -23.83
N ASN A 654 -82.54 17.81 -24.70
CA ASN A 654 -83.74 18.58 -24.36
C ASN A 654 -85.02 17.72 -24.41
N ASN A 655 -86.10 18.24 -23.83
CA ASN A 655 -87.41 17.59 -23.86
C ASN A 655 -87.97 17.51 -25.29
N THR A 656 -88.54 16.36 -25.63
CA THR A 656 -89.25 16.08 -26.89
C THR A 656 -90.70 15.64 -26.61
N ALA A 657 -91.51 15.49 -27.65
CA ALA A 657 -92.88 14.99 -27.56
C ALA A 657 -93.12 13.81 -28.51
N ALA A 658 -93.94 12.84 -28.11
CA ALA A 658 -94.29 11.67 -28.90
C ALA A 658 -95.80 11.38 -28.83
N LEU A 659 -96.36 10.84 -29.92
CA LEU A 659 -97.77 10.42 -29.99
C LEU A 659 -97.95 9.03 -29.37
N PRO A 660 -99.15 8.69 -28.84
CA PRO A 660 -99.49 7.31 -28.48
C PRO A 660 -99.21 6.34 -29.62
N GLY A 661 -98.63 5.18 -29.31
CA GLY A 661 -98.21 4.18 -30.29
C GLY A 661 -96.90 4.49 -31.03
N ALA A 662 -96.31 5.69 -30.90
CA ALA A 662 -95.02 6.01 -31.51
C ALA A 662 -93.86 5.40 -30.71
N ASN A 663 -92.74 5.14 -31.40
CA ASN A 663 -91.49 4.77 -30.74
C ASN A 663 -90.75 6.03 -30.28
N ILE A 664 -90.17 5.96 -29.09
CA ILE A 664 -89.17 6.91 -28.60
C ILE A 664 -87.84 6.18 -28.60
N VAL A 665 -86.85 6.76 -29.29
CA VAL A 665 -85.49 6.20 -29.39
C VAL A 665 -84.57 7.05 -28.54
N TYR A 666 -83.97 6.44 -27.53
CA TYR A 666 -82.93 7.03 -26.71
C TYR A 666 -81.56 6.53 -27.18
N GLN A 667 -80.56 7.39 -27.09
CA GLN A 667 -79.15 7.00 -27.21
C GLN A 667 -78.43 7.36 -25.92
N ILE A 668 -77.91 6.34 -25.24
CA ILE A 668 -77.14 6.47 -24.00
C ILE A 668 -75.69 6.20 -24.34
N ILE A 669 -74.80 7.12 -24.01
CA ILE A 669 -73.38 7.02 -24.31
C ILE A 669 -72.63 7.03 -23.00
N GLY A 670 -71.88 5.95 -22.73
CA GLY A 670 -70.86 5.88 -21.69
C GLY A 670 -69.49 6.11 -22.30
N LYS A 671 -68.67 6.95 -21.67
CA LYS A 671 -67.30 7.22 -22.10
C LYS A 671 -66.34 6.90 -20.96
N ASN A 672 -65.36 6.04 -21.24
CA ASN A 672 -64.24 5.81 -20.33
C ASN A 672 -63.14 6.84 -20.60
N THR A 673 -62.92 7.77 -19.69
CA THR A 673 -61.80 8.73 -19.74
C THR A 673 -60.65 8.34 -18.83
N TYR A 674 -60.70 7.18 -18.17
CA TYR A 674 -59.53 6.62 -17.50
C TYR A 674 -58.45 6.26 -18.52
N ASN A 675 -57.19 6.42 -18.14
CA ASN A 675 -56.00 5.84 -18.76
C ASN A 675 -55.91 4.30 -18.58
N ALA A 676 -57.00 3.64 -18.20
CA ALA A 676 -57.09 2.22 -17.93
C ALA A 676 -58.45 1.67 -18.41
N PRO A 677 -58.53 0.39 -18.81
CA PRO A 677 -59.81 -0.25 -19.06
C PRO A 677 -60.69 -0.27 -17.80
N VAL A 678 -62.00 -0.02 -17.95
CA VAL A 678 -62.97 -0.16 -16.86
C VAL A 678 -63.67 -1.51 -17.01
N ALA A 679 -63.37 -2.45 -16.11
CA ALA A 679 -63.95 -3.79 -16.12
C ALA A 679 -65.46 -3.78 -15.80
N GLY A 680 -66.20 -4.75 -16.33
CA GLY A 680 -67.62 -4.93 -16.00
C GLY A 680 -68.54 -3.84 -16.54
N PHE A 681 -68.17 -3.18 -17.64
CA PHE A 681 -68.85 -1.97 -18.10
C PHE A 681 -70.21 -2.30 -18.74
N ALA A 682 -71.27 -1.70 -18.22
CA ALA A 682 -72.63 -1.87 -18.72
C ALA A 682 -73.37 -0.54 -18.73
N LEU A 683 -74.30 -0.39 -19.67
CA LEU A 683 -75.25 0.71 -19.70
C LEU A 683 -76.63 0.23 -19.25
N ASN A 684 -77.21 0.95 -18.31
CA ASN A 684 -78.50 0.60 -17.70
C ASN A 684 -79.52 1.69 -17.97
N ASP A 685 -80.74 1.29 -18.34
CA ASP A 685 -81.88 2.20 -18.44
C ASP A 685 -83.15 1.56 -17.89
N THR A 686 -84.15 2.39 -17.60
CA THR A 686 -85.46 1.93 -17.10
C THR A 686 -86.53 2.25 -18.13
N VAL A 687 -87.40 1.28 -18.43
CA VAL A 687 -88.58 1.50 -19.28
C VAL A 687 -89.46 2.59 -18.65
N PRO A 688 -89.64 3.75 -19.31
CA PRO A 688 -90.38 4.87 -18.74
C PRO A 688 -91.87 4.54 -18.52
N THR A 689 -92.50 5.26 -17.59
CA THR A 689 -93.96 5.22 -17.39
C THR A 689 -94.71 5.47 -18.69
N ASN A 690 -95.85 4.79 -18.89
CA ASN A 690 -96.69 4.87 -20.10
C ASN A 690 -96.00 4.39 -21.39
N THR A 691 -94.90 3.64 -21.26
CA THR A 691 -94.25 3.01 -22.41
C THR A 691 -94.05 1.52 -22.18
N THR A 692 -93.74 0.80 -23.25
CA THR A 692 -93.30 -0.60 -23.23
C THR A 692 -91.96 -0.72 -23.95
N PHE A 693 -91.08 -1.59 -23.46
CA PHE A 693 -89.80 -1.88 -24.11
C PHE A 693 -90.01 -2.42 -25.53
N GLN A 694 -89.19 -2.01 -26.48
CA GLN A 694 -89.19 -2.55 -27.84
C GLN A 694 -87.89 -3.25 -28.19
N SER A 695 -86.76 -2.55 -28.05
CA SER A 695 -85.46 -3.10 -28.43
C SER A 695 -84.31 -2.34 -27.78
N ALA A 696 -83.17 -3.00 -27.71
CA ALA A 696 -81.90 -2.42 -27.31
C ALA A 696 -80.78 -2.95 -28.21
N SER A 697 -79.94 -2.06 -28.72
CA SER A 697 -78.70 -2.41 -29.44
C SER A 697 -77.52 -1.62 -28.89
N LEU A 698 -76.33 -2.19 -28.97
CA LEU A 698 -75.10 -1.62 -28.42
C LEU A 698 -74.02 -1.53 -29.51
N SER A 699 -73.28 -0.43 -29.51
CA SER A 699 -72.02 -0.28 -30.23
C SER A 699 -70.91 0.17 -29.28
N VAL A 700 -69.67 -0.18 -29.61
CA VAL A 700 -68.46 0.34 -28.97
C VAL A 700 -67.66 1.08 -30.03
N ASN A 701 -67.29 2.34 -29.75
CA ASN A 701 -66.61 3.24 -30.69
C ASN A 701 -67.31 3.28 -32.07
N GLY A 702 -68.65 3.36 -32.07
CA GLY A 702 -69.47 3.37 -33.29
C GLY A 702 -69.59 2.03 -34.04
N THR A 703 -68.97 0.95 -33.57
CA THR A 703 -69.05 -0.39 -34.19
C THR A 703 -70.00 -1.28 -33.39
N ALA A 704 -70.94 -1.96 -34.07
CA ALA A 704 -71.81 -2.93 -33.41
C ALA A 704 -70.98 -4.06 -32.81
N VAL A 705 -71.21 -4.38 -31.53
CA VAL A 705 -70.46 -5.45 -30.86
C VAL A 705 -70.94 -6.82 -31.34
N THR A 706 -70.07 -7.82 -31.29
CA THR A 706 -70.34 -9.13 -31.89
C THR A 706 -71.33 -9.96 -31.09
N LYS A 707 -71.31 -9.81 -29.77
CA LYS A 707 -72.25 -10.45 -28.85
C LYS A 707 -72.73 -9.46 -27.78
N LEU A 708 -74.05 -9.42 -27.60
CA LEU A 708 -74.72 -8.64 -26.56
C LEU A 708 -75.14 -9.57 -25.42
N ILE A 709 -75.01 -9.09 -24.19
CA ILE A 709 -75.64 -9.68 -23.02
C ILE A 709 -76.53 -8.65 -22.32
N TYR A 710 -77.56 -9.17 -21.67
CA TYR A 710 -78.60 -8.41 -21.01
C TYR A 710 -78.77 -8.87 -19.58
N LYS A 711 -79.14 -7.94 -18.70
CA LYS A 711 -79.59 -8.24 -17.34
C LYS A 711 -80.87 -7.44 -17.06
N ILE A 712 -81.92 -8.16 -16.68
CA ILE A 712 -83.23 -7.58 -16.35
C ILE A 712 -83.35 -7.51 -14.83
N GLY A 713 -83.55 -6.30 -14.29
CA GLY A 713 -83.63 -6.06 -12.85
C GLY A 713 -82.41 -6.61 -12.10
N THR A 714 -82.65 -7.48 -11.13
CA THR A 714 -81.60 -8.12 -10.31
C THR A 714 -81.14 -9.49 -10.85
N GLY A 715 -81.57 -9.88 -12.07
CA GLY A 715 -81.26 -11.19 -12.66
C GLY A 715 -79.77 -11.42 -13.01
N THR A 716 -79.48 -12.57 -13.63
CA THR A 716 -78.15 -12.89 -14.17
C THR A 716 -77.98 -12.35 -15.59
N TRP A 717 -76.74 -12.16 -16.01
CA TRP A 717 -76.41 -11.84 -17.40
C TRP A 717 -76.77 -13.00 -18.32
N SER A 718 -77.34 -12.69 -19.49
CA SER A 718 -77.74 -13.67 -20.50
C SER A 718 -77.69 -13.06 -21.90
N ALA A 719 -77.36 -13.87 -22.91
CA ALA A 719 -77.43 -13.48 -24.32
C ALA A 719 -78.88 -13.37 -24.84
N SER A 720 -79.87 -13.82 -24.06
CA SER A 720 -81.28 -13.73 -24.43
C SER A 720 -81.76 -12.27 -24.35
N ALA A 721 -82.13 -11.70 -25.50
CA ALA A 721 -82.69 -10.36 -25.57
C ALA A 721 -83.99 -10.24 -24.74
N PRO A 722 -84.22 -9.12 -24.04
CA PRO A 722 -85.47 -8.88 -23.34
C PRO A 722 -86.66 -8.91 -24.31
N ALA A 723 -87.77 -9.50 -23.88
CA ALA A 723 -88.98 -9.53 -24.71
C ALA A 723 -89.55 -8.13 -24.92
N ALA A 724 -89.90 -7.81 -26.16
CA ALA A 724 -90.69 -6.62 -26.47
C ALA A 724 -92.02 -6.66 -25.68
N GLY A 725 -92.46 -5.50 -25.16
CA GLY A 725 -93.63 -5.39 -24.29
C GLY A 725 -93.32 -5.38 -22.79
N ALA A 726 -92.05 -5.43 -22.37
CA ALA A 726 -91.71 -5.28 -20.94
C ALA A 726 -92.26 -3.97 -20.37
N ALA A 727 -92.92 -4.06 -19.22
CA ALA A 727 -93.70 -2.97 -18.64
C ALA A 727 -92.82 -1.82 -18.11
N ALA A 728 -93.43 -0.65 -17.96
CA ALA A 728 -92.85 0.48 -17.26
C ALA A 728 -92.25 0.08 -15.90
N GLY A 729 -91.08 0.66 -15.58
CA GLY A 729 -90.31 0.34 -14.37
C GLY A 729 -89.36 -0.85 -14.53
N THR A 730 -89.38 -1.57 -15.65
CA THR A 730 -88.39 -2.63 -15.93
C THR A 730 -87.00 -2.02 -16.15
N VAL A 731 -86.01 -2.39 -15.35
CA VAL A 731 -84.61 -1.99 -15.53
C VAL A 731 -83.91 -2.99 -16.44
N ILE A 732 -83.25 -2.51 -17.48
CA ILE A 732 -82.51 -3.31 -18.46
C ILE A 732 -81.08 -2.79 -18.50
N ALA A 733 -80.12 -3.66 -18.20
CA ALA A 733 -78.70 -3.44 -18.40
C ALA A 733 -78.25 -4.16 -19.67
N VAL A 734 -77.36 -3.52 -20.44
CA VAL A 734 -76.81 -4.04 -21.69
C VAL A 734 -75.30 -3.89 -21.66
N ALA A 735 -74.59 -4.94 -22.07
CA ALA A 735 -73.13 -4.95 -22.14
C ALA A 735 -72.61 -5.77 -23.33
N ALA A 736 -71.34 -5.54 -23.68
CA ALA A 736 -70.58 -6.37 -24.61
C ALA A 736 -70.03 -7.61 -23.88
N ASP A 737 -69.87 -8.71 -24.64
CA ASP A 737 -69.35 -10.01 -24.19
C ASP A 737 -68.69 -10.74 -25.37
N ASP A 738 -67.67 -10.11 -25.95
CA ASP A 738 -66.94 -10.59 -27.12
C ASP A 738 -66.18 -11.91 -26.85
N ASP A 739 -65.85 -12.22 -25.59
CA ASP A 739 -65.19 -13.48 -25.19
C ASP A 739 -66.17 -14.63 -24.84
N ASN A 740 -67.48 -14.36 -24.87
CA ASN A 740 -68.57 -15.32 -24.71
C ASN A 740 -68.63 -16.00 -23.32
N ASN A 741 -68.18 -15.32 -22.27
CA ASN A 741 -68.18 -15.83 -20.89
C ASN A 741 -69.44 -15.43 -20.08
N ASN A 742 -70.35 -14.65 -20.65
CA ASN A 742 -71.55 -14.08 -20.01
C ASN A 742 -71.24 -13.12 -18.83
N VAL A 743 -70.11 -12.43 -18.89
CA VAL A 743 -69.69 -11.35 -17.98
C VAL A 743 -69.44 -10.11 -18.83
N PRO A 744 -69.87 -8.91 -18.39
CA PRO A 744 -69.60 -7.68 -19.14
C PRO A 744 -68.10 -7.46 -19.34
N ASP A 745 -67.72 -7.21 -20.58
CA ASP A 745 -66.35 -6.90 -20.95
C ASP A 745 -65.88 -5.56 -20.36
N ALA A 746 -64.56 -5.38 -20.35
CA ALA A 746 -63.95 -4.11 -20.02
C ALA A 746 -64.14 -3.09 -21.16
N LEU A 747 -64.53 -1.87 -20.85
CA LEU A 747 -64.49 -0.76 -21.81
C LEU A 747 -63.05 -0.22 -21.88
N PRO A 748 -62.33 -0.32 -23.02
CA PRO A 748 -60.95 0.13 -23.11
C PRO A 748 -60.78 1.62 -22.79
N SER A 749 -59.56 2.01 -22.40
CA SER A 749 -59.19 3.42 -22.17
C SER A 749 -59.57 4.29 -23.37
N GLY A 750 -60.19 5.45 -23.12
CA GLY A 750 -60.61 6.41 -24.14
C GLY A 750 -61.81 6.00 -25.00
N SER A 751 -62.36 4.78 -24.81
CA SER A 751 -63.45 4.26 -25.64
C SER A 751 -64.83 4.75 -25.20
N THR A 752 -65.79 4.70 -26.13
CA THR A 752 -67.21 4.93 -25.88
C THR A 752 -68.03 3.65 -26.07
N MET A 753 -69.03 3.46 -25.23
CA MET A 753 -70.09 2.47 -25.39
C MET A 753 -71.40 3.22 -25.62
N GLU A 754 -72.17 2.83 -26.64
CA GLU A 754 -73.35 3.53 -27.12
C GLU A 754 -74.54 2.57 -27.19
N LEU A 755 -75.55 2.80 -26.35
CA LEU A 755 -76.78 2.01 -26.26
C LEU A 755 -77.92 2.77 -26.94
N ILE A 756 -78.51 2.18 -27.98
CA ILE A 756 -79.78 2.62 -28.55
C ILE A 756 -80.90 1.88 -27.83
N PHE A 757 -81.71 2.60 -27.06
CA PHE A 757 -82.80 2.05 -26.24
C PHE A 757 -84.15 2.55 -26.78
N THR A 758 -84.96 1.66 -27.34
CA THR A 758 -86.24 2.01 -27.95
C THR A 758 -87.40 1.53 -27.11
N VAL A 759 -88.35 2.44 -26.85
CA VAL A 759 -89.62 2.15 -26.19
C VAL A 759 -90.79 2.61 -27.05
N LYS A 760 -91.98 2.06 -26.83
CA LYS A 760 -93.22 2.46 -27.50
C LYS A 760 -94.18 3.09 -26.50
N VAL A 761 -94.78 4.22 -26.86
CA VAL A 761 -95.83 4.85 -26.05
C VAL A 761 -97.09 3.99 -26.10
N ASN A 762 -97.64 3.66 -24.92
CA ASN A 762 -98.81 2.79 -24.78
C ASN A 762 -100.10 3.37 -25.38
#